data_AF-A0A9E4KX67-F1
#
_entry.id   AF-A0A9E4KX67-F1
#
_cell.length_a   1.000
_cell.length_b   1.000
_cell.length_c   1.000
_cell.angle_alpha   90.00
_cell.angle_beta   90.00
_cell.angle_gamma   90.00
#
_symmetry.space_group_name_H-M   'P 1'
#
loop_
_entity.id
_entity.type
_entity.pdbx_description
1 polymer ?
#
loop_
_entity_poly.entity_id
_entity_poly.type
_entity_poly.pdbx_seq_one_letter_code
_entity_poly.pdbx_strand_id
1 'polypeptide(L)'
;MKRINHVLIAMLFALFAIFSGAAQDSGSDTGEAASEDVLPAAYDAYIVQSGDSLFSIAEAFNTTIADLRQINDIAEGEQIYGGQSILLPAGVSAFVEVYEVQPGDTLFGISKRFNTSVGIIQGFNEIGDSTHIEAGQLLIVPSVNESDLLVHVVVPNESLDSISQRYSTSVSVLKALNGIADEGELVAGASILAPNIDETKFELYEVSAADSLYSISRRFATTEETLISLNALTDSLHLEVGQILLVPRIDENIYAVYVVVPGDSLFNIARRYNTTVAQLRALNGVAGGRDLAVGRSIIVPRVDETLFEAVVVETGDSLYSISRRYDVSLSVLKVLNRLADARDLKVGEAILAPKLEDAALEVLVIRAGDSLTAIAETYGTTVEFLQSLNGIANPSLIQLDDSILVPVPIGSFVRPDFGFGLQAFADQDAVDDLVAQVSELAVDWVKVDVSWAELEAEPGIYDYQALDAMVAAFELIDVKILLNVYEAPGWSRRTYTEKLNSTMREYGGPPEDLADFASFMTNLVTRYAGLVDAYEIWKSPNLLKYWTAPVYYQEPELTDDGDYGIPDEVQLGAGYYIPLLKVAYDAIKSHDARALVISAGLAPVGFSDGYNSIDTGTFLQGMLDQGAAASSDAIGAVFSASAVPPTLKCCDKPPGVDSHYESFLQYLPELLDFYTKVLSINGYSDIPIFVTQMGWGTSEGANTATPSSGFEWLTYTSEDEQALYVSQAYSIVQKMENVSAMILYNLNGCAAGDDEACFFSLIDAAGERRPVYASFRDAPKSKSA
;
A
#
# COMPACT_ATOMS: atom_id res chain seq x y z
N MET A 1 19.29 -47.87 37.48
CA MET A 1 20.21 -47.23 38.46
C MET A 1 20.94 -46.13 37.72
N LYS A 2 20.78 -44.86 38.13
CA LYS A 2 21.63 -43.65 37.93
C LYS A 2 22.46 -43.55 36.61
N ARG A 3 22.56 -42.43 35.88
CA ARG A 3 22.27 -41.00 36.06
C ARG A 3 22.85 -40.28 34.81
N ILE A 4 22.23 -39.17 34.43
CA ILE A 4 22.86 -37.88 34.06
C ILE A 4 23.57 -37.75 32.68
N ASN A 5 22.86 -37.11 31.74
CA ASN A 5 22.99 -35.71 31.28
C ASN A 5 24.23 -35.20 30.48
N HIS A 6 23.89 -34.60 29.33
CA HIS A 6 24.44 -33.46 28.55
C HIS A 6 25.34 -33.67 27.30
N VAL A 7 24.74 -33.31 26.14
CA VAL A 7 25.13 -32.34 25.09
C VAL A 7 26.46 -32.47 24.30
N LEU A 8 26.34 -32.50 22.95
CA LEU A 8 26.98 -31.69 21.88
C LEU A 8 27.40 -32.49 20.61
N ILE A 9 26.82 -32.07 19.46
CA ILE A 9 27.42 -31.88 18.12
C ILE A 9 27.83 -33.09 17.23
N ALA A 10 27.62 -32.90 15.91
CA ALA A 10 28.18 -33.55 14.70
C ALA A 10 27.39 -34.74 14.14
N MET A 11 27.12 -34.91 12.84
CA MET A 11 27.66 -34.29 11.61
C MET A 11 26.80 -34.73 10.41
N LEU A 12 26.83 -33.92 9.35
CA LEU A 12 26.42 -34.21 7.96
C LEU A 12 26.91 -35.57 7.42
N PHE A 13 26.16 -36.09 6.43
CA PHE A 13 26.54 -36.74 5.13
C PHE A 13 25.48 -37.81 4.79
N ALA A 14 24.51 -37.56 3.89
CA ALA A 14 24.58 -37.51 2.42
C ALA A 14 24.35 -38.86 1.70
N LEU A 15 23.38 -38.80 0.79
CA LEU A 15 23.29 -39.45 -0.54
C LEU A 15 23.01 -40.97 -0.66
N PHE A 16 21.85 -41.26 -1.26
CA PHE A 16 21.66 -41.84 -2.61
C PHE A 16 20.62 -42.97 -2.72
N ALA A 17 19.79 -42.80 -3.75
CA ALA A 17 18.63 -43.57 -4.16
C ALA A 17 18.96 -44.87 -4.92
N ILE A 18 17.95 -45.76 -5.09
CA ILE A 18 17.33 -46.14 -6.40
C ILE A 18 16.49 -47.44 -6.29
N PHE A 19 15.20 -47.27 -6.65
CA PHE A 19 14.22 -48.18 -7.31
C PHE A 19 13.79 -49.53 -6.70
N SER A 20 12.48 -49.70 -6.47
CA SER A 20 11.52 -50.45 -7.34
C SER A 20 10.23 -50.83 -6.59
N GLY A 21 9.05 -50.67 -7.22
CA GLY A 21 7.84 -51.43 -6.86
C GLY A 21 6.52 -50.68 -7.06
N ALA A 22 5.71 -51.15 -8.00
CA ALA A 22 4.43 -50.58 -8.41
C ALA A 22 3.22 -51.05 -7.56
N ALA A 23 2.15 -50.24 -7.67
CA ALA A 23 0.70 -50.57 -7.58
C ALA A 23 -0.08 -50.25 -6.29
N GLN A 24 -0.92 -49.23 -6.43
CA GLN A 24 -2.33 -49.03 -6.01
C GLN A 24 -2.77 -49.06 -4.52
N ASP A 25 -3.22 -47.87 -4.09
CA ASP A 25 -4.54 -47.53 -3.51
C ASP A 25 -4.56 -46.91 -2.09
N SER A 26 -5.37 -45.85 -1.97
CA SER A 26 -5.97 -45.19 -0.79
C SER A 26 -5.11 -44.41 0.23
N GLY A 27 -5.42 -43.10 0.35
CA GLY A 27 -5.80 -42.40 1.59
C GLY A 27 -4.78 -42.10 2.70
N SER A 28 -4.65 -40.79 3.02
CA SER A 28 -4.33 -40.16 4.34
C SER A 28 -3.00 -40.53 5.03
N ASP A 29 -2.26 -39.70 5.76
CA ASP A 29 -2.25 -38.28 6.12
C ASP A 29 -1.01 -38.07 7.03
N THR A 30 -0.54 -36.84 7.11
CA THR A 30 0.32 -36.19 8.13
C THR A 30 1.83 -36.41 8.19
N GLY A 31 2.54 -35.27 8.34
CA GLY A 31 3.76 -35.21 9.14
C GLY A 31 4.73 -34.07 8.85
N GLU A 32 4.26 -32.81 8.79
CA GLU A 32 5.11 -31.62 8.80
C GLU A 32 5.07 -30.95 10.18
N ALA A 33 6.23 -30.51 10.68
CA ALA A 33 6.36 -29.85 11.98
C ALA A 33 7.20 -28.58 11.87
N ALA A 34 6.52 -27.47 12.18
CA ALA A 34 6.90 -26.30 12.97
C ALA A 34 8.12 -25.44 12.56
N SER A 35 7.83 -24.25 12.04
CA SER A 35 8.62 -23.02 12.19
C SER A 35 7.96 -22.10 13.24
N GLU A 36 8.77 -21.47 14.08
CA GLU A 36 8.38 -20.45 15.06
C GLU A 36 8.01 -19.15 14.35
N ASP A 37 6.76 -18.68 14.50
CA ASP A 37 6.23 -17.44 13.90
C ASP A 37 5.99 -16.34 14.94
N VAL A 38 6.32 -15.11 14.53
CA VAL A 38 6.06 -13.85 15.21
C VAL A 38 4.65 -13.37 14.80
N LEU A 39 3.83 -12.97 15.77
CA LEU A 39 2.39 -12.75 15.62
C LEU A 39 2.01 -11.47 14.81
N PRO A 40 1.08 -11.55 13.83
CA PRO A 40 0.50 -10.39 13.14
C PRO A 40 -0.60 -9.69 13.97
N ALA A 41 -0.67 -8.35 13.88
CA ALA A 41 -1.51 -7.46 14.70
C ALA A 41 -3.04 -7.47 14.41
N ALA A 42 -3.59 -8.58 13.95
CA ALA A 42 -5.03 -8.76 13.69
C ALA A 42 -5.70 -9.75 14.67
N TYR A 43 -4.93 -10.31 15.61
CA TYR A 43 -5.40 -11.28 16.58
C TYR A 43 -4.74 -11.04 17.94
N ASP A 44 -5.52 -11.17 19.02
CA ASP A 44 -4.96 -11.17 20.38
C ASP A 44 -4.52 -12.59 20.75
N ALA A 45 -3.29 -12.73 21.27
CA ALA A 45 -2.79 -14.00 21.77
C ALA A 45 -3.32 -14.28 23.17
N TYR A 46 -4.00 -15.41 23.31
CA TYR A 46 -4.52 -15.93 24.57
C TYR A 46 -3.76 -17.19 25.00
N ILE A 47 -3.22 -17.18 26.23
CA ILE A 47 -2.61 -18.37 26.82
C ILE A 47 -3.68 -19.14 27.59
N VAL A 48 -4.02 -20.33 27.08
CA VAL A 48 -4.96 -21.30 27.66
C VAL A 48 -4.58 -21.59 29.10
N GLN A 49 -5.48 -21.35 30.03
CA GLN A 49 -5.31 -21.59 31.46
C GLN A 49 -5.71 -23.02 31.85
N SER A 50 -5.31 -23.44 33.06
CA SER A 50 -5.66 -24.75 33.58
C SER A 50 -7.17 -24.84 33.89
N GLY A 51 -7.92 -25.52 33.02
CA GLY A 51 -9.37 -25.68 33.12
C GLY A 51 -10.13 -25.16 31.91
N ASP A 52 -9.45 -24.46 31.01
CA ASP A 52 -10.04 -23.94 29.78
C ASP A 52 -10.39 -25.02 28.78
N SER A 53 -11.39 -24.72 27.96
CA SER A 53 -11.79 -25.45 26.78
C SER A 53 -12.03 -24.47 25.62
N LEU A 54 -11.98 -24.94 24.36
CA LEU A 54 -12.34 -24.10 23.22
C LEU A 54 -13.76 -23.51 23.36
N PHE A 55 -14.66 -24.23 24.04
CA PHE A 55 -16.00 -23.74 24.35
C PHE A 55 -15.95 -22.56 25.32
N SER A 56 -15.29 -22.70 26.48
CA SER A 56 -15.22 -21.64 27.49
C SER A 56 -14.42 -20.42 27.03
N ILE A 57 -13.45 -20.61 26.14
CA ILE A 57 -12.71 -19.52 25.51
C ILE A 57 -13.55 -18.84 24.43
N ALA A 58 -14.23 -19.60 23.57
CA ALA A 58 -15.14 -19.04 22.57
C ALA A 58 -16.24 -18.20 23.23
N GLU A 59 -16.81 -18.71 24.33
CA GLU A 59 -17.77 -18.03 25.18
C GLU A 59 -17.17 -16.76 25.83
N ALA A 60 -15.96 -16.85 26.39
CA ALA A 60 -15.31 -15.72 27.07
C ALA A 60 -14.88 -14.57 26.14
N PHE A 61 -14.55 -14.89 24.88
CA PHE A 61 -14.05 -13.92 23.89
C PHE A 61 -15.02 -13.67 22.74
N ASN A 62 -16.28 -14.07 22.92
CA ASN A 62 -17.38 -13.85 21.98
C ASN A 62 -17.02 -14.22 20.52
N THR A 63 -16.39 -15.38 20.36
CA THR A 63 -16.04 -15.99 19.07
C THR A 63 -16.65 -17.39 19.02
N THR A 64 -16.49 -18.16 17.94
CA THR A 64 -17.01 -19.52 17.89
C THR A 64 -15.89 -20.55 18.05
N ILE A 65 -16.24 -21.77 18.48
CA ILE A 65 -15.30 -22.89 18.44
C ILE A 65 -14.78 -23.12 17.02
N ALA A 66 -15.62 -22.88 16.00
CA ALA A 66 -15.24 -23.02 14.60
C ALA A 66 -14.19 -21.97 14.20
N ASP A 67 -14.38 -20.71 14.61
CA ASP A 67 -13.44 -19.61 14.33
C ASP A 67 -12.14 -19.79 15.13
N LEU A 68 -12.22 -20.16 16.41
CA LEU A 68 -11.02 -20.52 17.20
C LEU A 68 -10.26 -21.67 16.57
N ARG A 69 -10.96 -22.69 16.05
CA ARG A 69 -10.32 -23.81 15.35
C ARG A 69 -9.70 -23.38 14.03
N GLN A 70 -10.39 -22.54 13.28
CA GLN A 70 -9.96 -22.08 11.97
C GLN A 70 -8.76 -21.13 12.06
N ILE A 71 -8.74 -20.21 13.03
CA ILE A 71 -7.66 -19.24 13.23
C ILE A 71 -6.41 -19.91 13.84
N ASN A 72 -6.59 -21.03 14.55
CA ASN A 72 -5.50 -21.73 15.25
C ASN A 72 -5.12 -23.09 14.66
N ASP A 73 -5.65 -23.44 13.48
CA ASP A 73 -5.48 -24.75 12.83
C ASP A 73 -5.76 -25.96 13.75
N ILE A 74 -6.77 -25.86 14.63
CA ILE A 74 -7.12 -26.94 15.58
C ILE A 74 -8.14 -27.88 14.93
N ALA A 75 -7.78 -29.16 14.77
CA ALA A 75 -8.63 -30.14 14.10
C ALA A 75 -9.90 -30.47 14.92
N GLU A 76 -10.93 -30.98 14.23
CA GLU A 76 -12.19 -31.34 14.89
C GLU A 76 -11.99 -32.53 15.86
N GLY A 77 -12.18 -32.27 17.16
CA GLY A 77 -11.95 -33.23 18.25
C GLY A 77 -10.59 -33.12 18.93
N GLU A 78 -9.68 -32.29 18.42
CA GLU A 78 -8.42 -31.95 19.07
C GLU A 78 -8.67 -31.07 20.31
N GLN A 79 -7.95 -31.36 21.40
CA GLN A 79 -8.11 -30.66 22.68
C GLN A 79 -6.98 -29.65 22.90
N ILE A 80 -7.32 -28.52 23.50
CA ILE A 80 -6.34 -27.55 23.97
C ILE A 80 -5.86 -27.91 25.39
N TYR A 81 -4.66 -27.46 25.76
CA TYR A 81 -4.07 -27.73 27.08
C TYR A 81 -3.58 -26.46 27.78
N GLY A 82 -3.64 -26.46 29.11
CA GLY A 82 -3.12 -25.35 29.92
C GLY A 82 -1.65 -25.04 29.61
N GLY A 83 -1.37 -23.78 29.26
CA GLY A 83 -0.09 -23.26 28.81
C GLY A 83 0.05 -23.10 27.29
N GLN A 84 -0.92 -23.57 26.49
CA GLN A 84 -0.95 -23.41 25.05
C GLN A 84 -1.34 -21.97 24.66
N SER A 85 -0.66 -21.34 23.70
CA SER A 85 -1.08 -20.05 23.14
C SER A 85 -2.00 -20.29 21.95
N ILE A 86 -3.10 -19.55 21.89
CA ILE A 86 -4.05 -19.51 20.77
C ILE A 86 -4.38 -18.05 20.41
N LEU A 87 -4.97 -17.81 19.26
CA LEU A 87 -5.27 -16.51 18.65
C LEU A 87 -6.78 -16.24 18.68
N LEU A 88 -7.16 -14.99 18.96
CA LEU A 88 -8.54 -14.50 19.07
C LEU A 88 -8.80 -13.36 18.04
N PRO A 89 -10.01 -13.21 17.46
CA PRO A 89 -10.33 -12.11 16.53
C PRO A 89 -10.39 -10.71 17.19
N ALA A 90 -9.91 -9.64 16.52
CA ALA A 90 -9.98 -8.25 17.01
C ALA A 90 -11.04 -7.38 16.29
N GLY A 91 -11.77 -6.51 17.01
CA GLY A 91 -12.71 -5.53 16.40
C GLY A 91 -13.89 -4.93 17.21
N VAL A 92 -14.00 -5.13 18.53
CA VAL A 92 -15.26 -4.90 19.29
C VAL A 92 -15.43 -3.47 19.87
N SER A 93 -14.57 -2.51 19.59
CA SER A 93 -14.60 -1.22 20.32
C SER A 93 -15.39 -0.11 19.61
N ALA A 94 -16.70 -0.03 19.90
CA ALA A 94 -17.45 1.22 19.76
C ALA A 94 -18.62 1.41 20.75
N PHE A 95 -19.16 0.35 21.36
CA PHE A 95 -20.30 0.49 22.29
C PHE A 95 -20.25 -0.41 23.53
N VAL A 96 -19.29 -1.34 23.62
CA VAL A 96 -19.09 -2.23 24.76
C VAL A 96 -17.59 -2.41 24.97
N GLU A 97 -17.11 -2.12 26.19
CA GLU A 97 -15.72 -2.39 26.58
C GLU A 97 -15.67 -3.62 27.50
N VAL A 98 -14.76 -4.56 27.24
CA VAL A 98 -14.45 -5.64 28.18
C VAL A 98 -13.40 -5.12 29.16
N TYR A 99 -13.82 -4.89 30.40
CA TYR A 99 -12.99 -4.33 31.45
C TYR A 99 -12.55 -5.41 32.44
N GLU A 100 -11.23 -5.63 32.55
CA GLU A 100 -10.66 -6.46 33.61
C GLU A 100 -10.60 -5.66 34.93
N VAL A 101 -11.30 -6.16 35.95
CA VAL A 101 -11.37 -5.56 37.28
C VAL A 101 -9.98 -5.52 37.90
N GLN A 102 -9.51 -4.32 38.23
CA GLN A 102 -8.21 -4.10 38.84
C GLN A 102 -8.27 -4.19 40.38
N PRO A 103 -7.15 -4.48 41.07
CA PRO A 103 -7.12 -4.46 42.53
C PRO A 103 -7.57 -3.12 43.12
N GLY A 104 -8.70 -3.13 43.84
CA GLY A 104 -9.29 -1.95 44.47
C GLY A 104 -10.46 -1.32 43.71
N ASP A 105 -10.83 -1.88 42.56
CA ASP A 105 -12.01 -1.43 41.81
C ASP A 105 -13.32 -1.71 42.55
N THR A 106 -14.32 -0.91 42.21
CA THR A 106 -15.71 -1.12 42.61
C THR A 106 -16.59 -0.94 41.38
N LEU A 107 -17.72 -1.66 41.29
CA LEU A 107 -18.67 -1.47 40.18
C LEU A 107 -19.08 0.01 40.03
N PHE A 108 -19.16 0.75 41.13
CA PHE A 108 -19.43 2.18 41.12
C PHE A 108 -18.30 2.99 40.44
N GLY A 109 -17.04 2.73 40.80
CA GLY A 109 -15.88 3.37 40.17
C GLY A 109 -15.78 3.07 38.68
N ILE A 110 -16.04 1.82 38.29
CA ILE A 110 -16.05 1.36 36.90
C ILE A 110 -17.19 2.03 36.13
N SER A 111 -18.40 2.06 36.68
CA SER A 111 -19.55 2.72 36.03
C SER A 111 -19.30 4.20 35.74
N LYS A 112 -18.62 4.91 36.66
CA LYS A 112 -18.23 6.32 36.44
C LYS A 112 -17.13 6.51 35.41
N ARG A 113 -16.24 5.54 35.27
CA ARG A 113 -15.14 5.56 34.29
C ARG A 113 -15.66 5.40 32.86
N PHE A 114 -16.64 4.54 32.66
CA PHE A 114 -17.18 4.19 31.34
C PHE A 114 -18.50 4.88 30.99
N ASN A 115 -18.87 5.89 31.78
CA ASN A 115 -20.10 6.68 31.61
C ASN A 115 -21.37 5.82 31.50
N THR A 116 -21.51 4.84 32.39
CA THR A 116 -22.64 3.91 32.47
C THR A 116 -23.14 3.79 33.93
N SER A 117 -24.04 2.85 34.23
CA SER A 117 -24.54 2.64 35.61
C SER A 117 -24.13 1.27 36.17
N VAL A 118 -24.05 1.18 37.51
CA VAL A 118 -23.78 -0.09 38.22
C VAL A 118 -24.79 -1.17 37.82
N GLY A 119 -26.07 -0.80 37.69
CA GLY A 119 -27.14 -1.72 37.29
C GLY A 119 -27.00 -2.23 35.85
N ILE A 120 -26.51 -1.39 34.93
CA ILE A 120 -26.24 -1.79 33.54
C ILE A 120 -25.07 -2.77 33.49
N ILE A 121 -23.97 -2.49 34.21
CA ILE A 121 -22.86 -3.45 34.31
C ILE A 121 -23.32 -4.76 34.96
N GLN A 122 -24.15 -4.69 36.00
CA GLN A 122 -24.72 -5.86 36.66
C GLN A 122 -25.56 -6.72 35.71
N GLY A 123 -26.49 -6.09 34.97
CA GLY A 123 -27.38 -6.76 34.03
C GLY A 123 -26.64 -7.44 32.87
N PHE A 124 -25.64 -6.76 32.28
CA PHE A 124 -24.85 -7.32 31.17
C PHE A 124 -23.88 -8.43 31.59
N ASN A 125 -23.57 -8.55 32.88
CA ASN A 125 -22.63 -9.55 33.41
C ASN A 125 -23.30 -10.59 34.32
N GLU A 126 -24.64 -10.62 34.35
CA GLU A 126 -25.42 -11.48 35.24
C GLU A 126 -25.01 -11.40 36.73
N ILE A 127 -24.41 -10.27 37.13
CA ILE A 127 -24.08 -9.99 38.52
C ILE A 127 -25.39 -9.52 39.12
N GLY A 128 -26.06 -10.35 39.92
CA GLY A 128 -27.28 -9.95 40.63
C GLY A 128 -27.04 -8.76 41.59
N ASP A 129 -27.88 -8.57 42.62
CA ASP A 129 -27.77 -7.43 43.56
C ASP A 129 -26.44 -7.33 44.37
N SER A 130 -25.47 -8.23 44.12
CA SER A 130 -24.11 -8.16 44.66
C SER A 130 -23.30 -7.02 44.03
N THR A 131 -22.61 -6.23 44.86
CA THR A 131 -21.61 -5.25 44.40
C THR A 131 -20.18 -5.79 44.43
N HIS A 132 -20.02 -7.09 44.71
CA HIS A 132 -18.71 -7.72 44.84
C HIS A 132 -18.19 -8.13 43.47
N ILE A 133 -16.99 -7.65 43.15
CA ILE A 133 -16.21 -8.01 41.96
C ILE A 133 -14.80 -8.39 42.41
N GLU A 134 -14.18 -9.34 41.73
CA GLU A 134 -12.84 -9.83 42.07
C GLU A 134 -11.80 -9.27 41.11
N ALA A 135 -10.60 -8.94 41.61
CA ALA A 135 -9.52 -8.49 40.74
C ALA A 135 -9.14 -9.61 39.75
N GLY A 136 -9.11 -9.28 38.46
CA GLY A 136 -8.96 -10.22 37.36
C GLY A 136 -10.28 -10.70 36.73
N GLN A 137 -11.44 -10.33 37.30
CA GLN A 137 -12.75 -10.60 36.69
C GLN A 137 -12.94 -9.73 35.45
N LEU A 138 -13.38 -10.32 34.33
CA LEU A 138 -13.77 -9.56 33.14
C LEU A 138 -15.23 -9.10 33.26
N LEU A 139 -15.49 -7.83 32.94
CA LEU A 139 -16.81 -7.23 32.90
C LEU A 139 -17.10 -6.68 31.51
N ILE A 140 -18.25 -7.02 30.96
CA ILE A 140 -18.87 -6.38 29.80
C ILE A 140 -19.43 -5.03 30.27
N VAL A 141 -18.84 -3.93 29.81
CA VAL A 141 -19.22 -2.57 30.22
C VAL A 141 -19.74 -1.80 29.02
N PRO A 142 -21.07 -1.72 28.83
CA PRO A 142 -21.67 -0.93 27.76
C PRO A 142 -21.49 0.57 28.00
N SER A 143 -21.05 1.30 26.97
CA SER A 143 -21.05 2.77 26.98
C SER A 143 -22.37 3.27 26.39
N VAL A 144 -23.41 3.29 27.23
CA VAL A 144 -24.70 3.92 26.90
C VAL A 144 -24.74 5.29 27.54
N ASN A 145 -24.89 6.33 26.73
CA ASN A 145 -25.00 7.69 27.24
C ASN A 145 -26.29 7.82 28.06
N GLU A 146 -26.26 8.48 29.23
CA GLU A 146 -27.46 8.62 30.08
C GLU A 146 -28.62 9.35 29.36
N SER A 147 -28.35 10.06 28.25
CA SER A 147 -29.35 10.69 27.38
C SER A 147 -30.18 9.70 26.53
N ASP A 148 -29.68 8.48 26.38
CA ASP A 148 -30.22 7.47 25.47
C ASP A 148 -31.07 6.44 26.23
N LEU A 149 -31.36 6.70 27.51
CA LEU A 149 -32.19 5.88 28.38
C LEU A 149 -33.31 6.74 28.99
N LEU A 150 -34.51 6.17 29.05
CA LEU A 150 -35.68 6.74 29.70
C LEU A 150 -36.04 5.92 30.93
N VAL A 151 -36.42 6.61 32.01
CA VAL A 151 -37.03 5.94 33.17
C VAL A 151 -38.53 5.80 32.91
N HIS A 152 -38.99 4.55 32.84
CA HIS A 152 -40.38 4.19 32.72
C HIS A 152 -40.92 3.66 34.05
N VAL A 153 -42.05 4.19 34.51
CA VAL A 153 -42.73 3.70 35.71
C VAL A 153 -43.87 2.79 35.30
N VAL A 154 -43.76 1.51 35.66
CA VAL A 154 -44.72 0.46 35.32
C VAL A 154 -46.08 0.80 35.93
N VAL A 155 -47.14 0.86 35.13
CA VAL A 155 -48.51 1.09 35.60
C VAL A 155 -49.27 -0.24 35.84
N PRO A 156 -50.38 -0.25 36.60
CA PRO A 156 -51.15 -1.48 36.83
C PRO A 156 -51.61 -2.13 35.51
N ASN A 157 -51.34 -3.43 35.37
CA ASN A 157 -51.61 -4.27 34.19
C ASN A 157 -50.77 -3.96 32.93
N GLU A 158 -49.68 -3.21 33.06
CA GLU A 158 -48.69 -3.05 31.99
C GLU A 158 -47.76 -4.29 31.98
N SER A 159 -47.43 -4.81 30.78
CA SER A 159 -46.51 -5.94 30.57
C SER A 159 -45.25 -5.49 29.83
N LEU A 160 -44.19 -6.31 29.88
CA LEU A 160 -42.97 -6.04 29.11
C LEU A 160 -43.24 -5.93 27.60
N ASP A 161 -44.19 -6.68 27.04
CA ASP A 161 -44.64 -6.51 25.65
C ASP A 161 -45.25 -5.12 25.39
N SER A 162 -46.10 -4.64 26.29
CA SER A 162 -46.71 -3.31 26.11
C SER A 162 -45.70 -2.17 26.28
N ILE A 163 -44.66 -2.39 27.07
CA ILE A 163 -43.58 -1.43 27.31
C ILE A 163 -42.59 -1.46 26.15
N SER A 164 -42.25 -2.65 25.64
CA SER A 164 -41.35 -2.79 24.49
C SER A 164 -41.94 -2.11 23.26
N GLN A 165 -43.25 -2.29 23.03
CA GLN A 165 -44.01 -1.57 22.00
C GLN A 165 -44.01 -0.05 22.22
N ARG A 166 -44.08 0.41 23.48
CA ARG A 166 -44.12 1.84 23.82
C ARG A 166 -42.80 2.56 23.56
N TYR A 167 -41.68 1.88 23.79
CA TYR A 167 -40.34 2.42 23.62
C TYR A 167 -39.64 1.91 22.36
N SER A 168 -40.42 1.38 21.42
CA SER A 168 -39.95 0.88 20.13
C SER A 168 -38.75 -0.07 20.26
N THR A 169 -38.76 -0.96 21.26
CA THR A 169 -37.66 -1.89 21.59
C THR A 169 -38.18 -3.33 21.71
N SER A 170 -37.31 -4.30 22.01
CA SER A 170 -37.70 -5.69 22.23
C SER A 170 -37.86 -6.01 23.73
N VAL A 171 -38.61 -7.06 24.03
CA VAL A 171 -38.72 -7.58 25.41
C VAL A 171 -37.36 -8.05 25.93
N SER A 172 -36.51 -8.63 25.06
CA SER A 172 -35.16 -9.06 25.44
C SER A 172 -34.27 -7.89 25.85
N VAL A 173 -34.31 -6.78 25.10
CA VAL A 173 -33.55 -5.56 25.42
C VAL A 173 -34.05 -4.93 26.73
N LEU A 174 -35.37 -4.89 26.96
CA LEU A 174 -35.90 -4.43 28.24
C LEU A 174 -35.50 -5.33 29.41
N LYS A 175 -35.48 -6.66 29.21
CA LYS A 175 -35.04 -7.59 30.25
C LYS A 175 -33.57 -7.40 30.58
N ALA A 176 -32.71 -7.30 29.55
CA ALA A 176 -31.27 -7.08 29.71
C ALA A 176 -30.94 -5.74 30.38
N LEU A 177 -31.58 -4.63 29.96
CA LEU A 177 -31.38 -3.30 30.55
C LEU A 177 -31.75 -3.21 32.03
N ASN A 178 -32.63 -4.10 32.49
CA ASN A 178 -33.21 -4.07 33.83
C ASN A 178 -32.86 -5.28 34.69
N GLY A 179 -32.06 -6.22 34.18
CA GLY A 179 -31.74 -7.47 34.88
C GLY A 179 -32.98 -8.31 35.23
N ILE A 180 -34.04 -8.25 34.40
CA ILE A 180 -35.30 -8.97 34.67
C ILE A 180 -35.17 -10.41 34.15
N ALA A 181 -35.18 -11.38 35.06
CA ALA A 181 -35.04 -12.80 34.73
C ALA A 181 -36.40 -13.45 34.41
N ASP A 182 -37.48 -12.99 35.06
CA ASP A 182 -38.85 -13.48 34.86
C ASP A 182 -39.84 -12.30 34.74
N GLU A 183 -40.85 -12.43 33.87
CA GLU A 183 -41.88 -11.40 33.66
C GLU A 183 -42.76 -11.16 34.90
N GLY A 184 -42.79 -12.13 35.83
CA GLY A 184 -43.43 -11.99 37.14
C GLY A 184 -42.77 -10.96 38.08
N GLU A 185 -41.59 -10.44 37.73
CA GLU A 185 -40.86 -9.43 38.50
C GLU A 185 -41.32 -7.99 38.17
N LEU A 186 -42.17 -7.82 37.16
CA LEU A 186 -42.70 -6.52 36.76
C LEU A 186 -43.86 -6.08 37.68
N VAL A 187 -43.54 -5.30 38.72
CA VAL A 187 -44.53 -4.82 39.70
C VAL A 187 -44.99 -3.40 39.37
N ALA A 188 -46.29 -3.15 39.43
CA ALA A 188 -46.84 -1.80 39.27
C ALA A 188 -46.20 -0.81 40.27
N GLY A 189 -45.66 0.28 39.76
CA GLY A 189 -44.89 1.29 40.50
C GLY A 189 -43.38 1.09 40.47
N ALA A 190 -42.87 -0.03 39.92
CA ALA A 190 -41.45 -0.22 39.67
C ALA A 190 -40.98 0.74 38.57
N SER A 191 -39.75 1.23 38.71
CA SER A 191 -39.07 2.01 37.67
C SER A 191 -38.13 1.09 36.92
N ILE A 192 -38.27 1.05 35.60
CA ILE A 192 -37.41 0.31 34.69
C ILE A 192 -36.82 1.27 33.65
N LEU A 193 -35.62 0.96 33.18
CA LEU A 193 -34.93 1.63 32.09
C LEU A 193 -35.45 1.12 30.75
N ALA A 194 -35.83 2.04 29.87
CA ALA A 194 -36.16 1.74 28.49
C ALA A 194 -35.22 2.55 27.58
N PRO A 195 -34.85 2.03 26.41
CA PRO A 195 -33.99 2.77 25.49
C PRO A 195 -34.76 3.95 24.88
N ASN A 196 -34.10 5.08 24.72
CA ASN A 196 -34.55 6.23 23.94
C ASN A 196 -34.05 6.04 22.51
N ILE A 197 -34.73 5.19 21.74
CA ILE A 197 -34.28 4.81 20.40
C ILE A 197 -34.44 6.02 19.48
N ASP A 198 -33.32 6.44 18.87
CA ASP A 198 -33.32 7.43 17.80
C ASP A 198 -33.93 6.80 16.54
N GLU A 199 -35.25 7.00 16.36
CA GLU A 199 -36.02 6.49 15.21
C GLU A 199 -35.54 7.06 13.85
N THR A 200 -34.59 8.02 13.85
CA THR A 200 -33.92 8.46 12.62
C THR A 200 -32.76 7.55 12.22
N LYS A 201 -32.18 6.82 13.17
CA LYS A 201 -31.01 5.93 12.98
C LYS A 201 -31.35 4.45 13.01
N PHE A 202 -32.42 4.07 13.70
CA PHE A 202 -32.80 2.67 13.87
C PHE A 202 -34.27 2.47 13.56
N GLU A 203 -34.62 1.26 13.13
CA GLU A 203 -35.99 0.82 12.93
C GLU A 203 -36.21 -0.59 13.48
N LEU A 204 -37.48 -0.98 13.63
CA LEU A 204 -37.84 -2.32 14.08
C LEU A 204 -38.09 -3.25 12.90
N TYR A 205 -37.55 -4.45 12.99
CA TYR A 205 -37.67 -5.50 12.01
C TYR A 205 -38.28 -6.76 12.64
N GLU A 206 -39.40 -7.23 12.09
CA GLU A 206 -40.01 -8.49 12.49
C GLU A 206 -39.41 -9.65 11.69
N VAL A 207 -38.77 -10.57 12.42
CA VAL A 207 -38.13 -11.77 11.88
C VAL A 207 -39.18 -12.64 11.16
N SER A 208 -38.93 -12.86 9.88
CA SER A 208 -39.69 -13.76 9.02
C SER A 208 -39.11 -15.17 9.02
N ALA A 209 -39.89 -16.15 8.57
CA ALA A 209 -39.54 -17.59 8.58
C ALA A 209 -38.30 -18.00 7.76
N ALA A 210 -37.72 -17.09 6.97
CA ALA A 210 -36.53 -17.34 6.16
C ALA A 210 -35.32 -16.50 6.63
N ASP A 211 -35.47 -15.74 7.71
CA ASP A 211 -34.43 -14.83 8.16
C ASP A 211 -33.40 -15.54 9.05
N SER A 212 -32.14 -15.17 8.84
CA SER A 212 -31.00 -15.38 9.73
C SER A 212 -30.32 -14.04 10.04
N LEU A 213 -29.50 -13.97 11.09
CA LEU A 213 -28.70 -12.78 11.38
C LEU A 213 -27.84 -12.36 10.19
N TYR A 214 -27.23 -13.31 9.49
CA TYR A 214 -26.55 -13.07 8.23
C TYR A 214 -27.45 -12.36 7.21
N SER A 215 -28.66 -12.87 6.96
CA SER A 215 -29.56 -12.25 5.96
C SER A 215 -30.05 -10.86 6.38
N ILE A 216 -30.29 -10.64 7.67
CA ILE A 216 -30.79 -9.36 8.19
C ILE A 216 -29.66 -8.33 8.22
N SER A 217 -28.46 -8.69 8.68
CA SER A 217 -27.33 -7.76 8.77
C SER A 217 -26.97 -7.21 7.40
N ARG A 218 -26.96 -8.09 6.39
CA ARG A 218 -26.71 -7.70 5.02
C ARG A 218 -27.82 -6.80 4.45
N ARG A 219 -29.09 -7.08 4.79
CA ARG A 219 -30.24 -6.26 4.38
C ARG A 219 -30.18 -4.84 4.92
N PHE A 220 -29.71 -4.66 6.14
CA PHE A 220 -29.62 -3.36 6.81
C PHE A 220 -28.22 -2.75 6.74
N ALA A 221 -27.39 -3.22 5.79
CA ALA A 221 -26.03 -2.73 5.56
C ALA A 221 -25.17 -2.65 6.85
N THR A 222 -25.26 -3.69 7.68
CA THR A 222 -24.59 -3.81 8.98
C THR A 222 -23.94 -5.19 9.13
N THR A 223 -23.46 -5.52 10.33
CA THR A 223 -22.84 -6.82 10.65
C THR A 223 -23.75 -7.65 11.57
N GLU A 224 -23.59 -8.97 11.56
CA GLU A 224 -24.32 -9.87 12.47
C GLU A 224 -24.02 -9.52 13.92
N GLU A 225 -22.78 -9.18 14.22
CA GLU A 225 -22.33 -8.72 15.53
C GLU A 225 -23.02 -7.42 15.97
N THR A 226 -23.21 -6.48 15.03
CA THR A 226 -23.99 -5.26 15.29
C THR A 226 -25.43 -5.64 15.63
N LEU A 227 -26.07 -6.55 14.89
CA LEU A 227 -27.43 -6.99 15.21
C LEU A 227 -27.53 -7.75 16.54
N ILE A 228 -26.57 -8.61 16.85
CA ILE A 228 -26.51 -9.35 18.12
C ILE A 228 -26.40 -8.37 19.28
N SER A 229 -25.50 -7.41 19.18
CA SER A 229 -25.24 -6.41 20.22
C SER A 229 -26.40 -5.41 20.38
N LEU A 230 -26.99 -4.90 19.28
CA LEU A 230 -28.18 -4.03 19.34
C LEU A 230 -29.37 -4.69 20.02
N ASN A 231 -29.48 -6.02 19.92
CA ASN A 231 -30.66 -6.78 20.34
C ASN A 231 -30.43 -7.66 21.57
N ALA A 232 -29.22 -7.65 22.12
CA ALA A 232 -28.77 -8.52 23.21
C ALA A 232 -29.15 -10.00 22.96
N LEU A 233 -28.84 -10.51 21.77
CA LEU A 233 -29.16 -11.88 21.39
C LEU A 233 -28.19 -12.87 22.06
N THR A 234 -28.73 -13.85 22.76
CA THR A 234 -27.94 -14.88 23.48
C THR A 234 -27.75 -16.17 22.68
N ASP A 235 -28.59 -16.42 21.66
CA ASP A 235 -28.44 -17.51 20.69
C ASP A 235 -28.39 -16.92 19.26
N SER A 236 -27.19 -16.81 18.70
CA SER A 236 -26.96 -16.27 17.36
C SER A 236 -27.37 -17.23 16.23
N LEU A 237 -27.73 -18.48 16.54
CA LEU A 237 -28.11 -19.50 15.56
C LEU A 237 -29.63 -19.64 15.38
N HIS A 238 -30.45 -19.09 16.28
CA HIS A 238 -31.90 -19.23 16.23
C HIS A 238 -32.63 -17.89 16.43
N LEU A 239 -33.14 -17.34 15.33
CA LEU A 239 -34.15 -16.28 15.37
C LEU A 239 -35.54 -16.90 15.38
N GLU A 240 -36.42 -16.42 16.26
CA GLU A 240 -37.82 -16.88 16.31
C GLU A 240 -38.68 -16.10 15.32
N VAL A 241 -39.58 -16.79 14.60
CA VAL A 241 -40.52 -16.11 13.70
C VAL A 241 -41.45 -15.21 14.51
N GLY A 242 -41.49 -13.93 14.15
CA GLY A 242 -42.21 -12.88 14.90
C GLY A 242 -41.35 -12.18 15.96
N GLN A 243 -40.09 -12.59 16.16
CA GLN A 243 -39.15 -11.85 16.99
C GLN A 243 -38.91 -10.46 16.40
N ILE A 244 -38.94 -9.43 17.24
CA ILE A 244 -38.66 -8.05 16.82
C ILE A 244 -37.20 -7.72 17.13
N LEU A 245 -36.45 -7.32 16.09
CA LEU A 245 -35.09 -6.84 16.18
C LEU A 245 -35.03 -5.33 15.91
N LEU A 246 -34.27 -4.59 16.70
CA LEU A 246 -33.77 -3.27 16.40
C LEU A 246 -32.65 -3.38 15.37
N VAL A 247 -32.82 -2.74 14.22
CA VAL A 247 -31.86 -2.75 13.11
C VAL A 247 -31.49 -1.31 12.73
N PRO A 248 -30.29 -1.06 12.18
CA PRO A 248 -29.97 0.24 11.59
C PRO A 248 -30.94 0.57 10.47
N ARG A 249 -31.43 1.82 10.45
CA ARG A 249 -32.23 2.30 9.34
C ARG A 249 -31.33 2.45 8.12
N ILE A 250 -31.81 1.99 6.97
CA ILE A 250 -31.12 2.21 5.69
C ILE A 250 -31.06 3.72 5.43
N ASP A 251 -29.84 4.27 5.37
CA ASP A 251 -29.64 5.68 5.07
C ASP A 251 -30.04 5.97 3.61
N GLU A 252 -31.15 6.69 3.42
CA GLU A 252 -31.66 7.09 2.11
C GLU A 252 -30.71 8.06 1.36
N ASN A 253 -29.68 8.60 2.03
CA ASN A 253 -28.62 9.35 1.39
C ASN A 253 -27.59 8.43 0.70
N ILE A 254 -27.41 7.22 1.22
CA ILE A 254 -26.41 6.24 0.74
C ILE A 254 -27.05 5.17 -0.13
N TYR A 255 -28.34 4.89 0.07
CA TYR A 255 -29.07 3.84 -0.62
C TYR A 255 -30.34 4.35 -1.30
N ALA A 256 -30.72 3.70 -2.38
CA ALA A 256 -31.97 3.94 -3.09
C ALA A 256 -32.76 2.64 -3.26
N VAL A 257 -34.08 2.76 -3.36
CA VAL A 257 -34.96 1.63 -3.69
C VAL A 257 -35.17 1.56 -5.20
N TYR A 258 -34.75 0.46 -5.81
CA TYR A 258 -34.94 0.17 -7.23
C TYR A 258 -36.03 -0.89 -7.42
N VAL A 259 -36.99 -0.61 -8.32
CA VAL A 259 -38.03 -1.57 -8.69
C VAL A 259 -37.62 -2.28 -9.98
N VAL A 260 -37.49 -3.60 -9.91
CA VAL A 260 -37.05 -4.45 -11.01
C VAL A 260 -38.05 -4.36 -12.18
N VAL A 261 -37.57 -4.04 -13.38
CA VAL A 261 -38.37 -3.92 -14.60
C VAL A 261 -38.08 -5.06 -15.58
N PRO A 262 -38.95 -5.30 -16.59
CA PRO A 262 -38.69 -6.32 -17.60
C PRO A 262 -37.35 -6.10 -18.33
N GLY A 263 -36.51 -7.12 -18.38
CA GLY A 263 -35.18 -7.07 -19.02
C GLY A 263 -34.02 -6.83 -18.05
N ASP A 264 -34.31 -6.56 -16.78
CA ASP A 264 -33.28 -6.43 -15.76
C ASP A 264 -32.58 -7.74 -15.43
N SER A 265 -31.30 -7.60 -15.09
CA SER A 265 -30.50 -8.62 -14.43
C SER A 265 -29.67 -7.96 -13.33
N LEU A 266 -29.26 -8.72 -12.31
CA LEU A 266 -28.33 -8.20 -11.30
C LEU A 266 -27.08 -7.57 -11.94
N PHE A 267 -26.60 -8.12 -13.06
CA PHE A 267 -25.45 -7.60 -13.78
C PHE A 267 -25.70 -6.18 -14.33
N ASN A 268 -26.81 -5.97 -15.04
CA ASN A 268 -27.11 -4.66 -15.62
C ASN A 268 -27.44 -3.61 -14.54
N ILE A 269 -28.09 -4.03 -13.44
CA ILE A 269 -28.36 -3.16 -12.30
C ILE A 269 -27.06 -2.79 -11.58
N ALA A 270 -26.18 -3.76 -11.32
CA ALA A 270 -24.86 -3.55 -10.72
C ALA A 270 -24.05 -2.53 -11.54
N ARG A 271 -24.03 -2.70 -12.86
CA ARG A 271 -23.39 -1.75 -13.77
C ARG A 271 -24.00 -0.35 -13.70
N ARG A 272 -25.34 -0.26 -13.65
CA ARG A 272 -26.06 1.03 -13.57
C ARG A 272 -25.76 1.81 -12.30
N TYR A 273 -25.71 1.13 -11.17
CA TYR A 273 -25.50 1.75 -9.84
C TYR A 273 -24.04 1.68 -9.40
N ASN A 274 -23.11 1.58 -10.36
CA ASN A 274 -21.68 1.47 -10.13
C ASN A 274 -21.32 0.55 -8.95
N THR A 275 -21.91 -0.64 -8.84
CA THR A 275 -21.61 -1.62 -7.76
C THR A 275 -21.37 -3.03 -8.34
N THR A 276 -21.04 -4.03 -7.51
CA THR A 276 -20.83 -5.41 -7.99
C THR A 276 -22.08 -6.28 -7.79
N VAL A 277 -22.19 -7.35 -8.58
CA VAL A 277 -23.26 -8.35 -8.36
C VAL A 277 -23.15 -8.99 -6.98
N ALA A 278 -21.93 -9.20 -6.47
CA ALA A 278 -21.71 -9.73 -5.14
C ALA A 278 -22.22 -8.78 -4.05
N GLN A 279 -21.87 -7.49 -4.15
CA GLN A 279 -22.34 -6.46 -3.22
C GLN A 279 -23.86 -6.27 -3.29
N LEU A 280 -24.47 -6.23 -4.49
CA LEU A 280 -25.92 -6.18 -4.62
C LEU A 280 -26.61 -7.41 -4.04
N ARG A 281 -26.04 -8.60 -4.24
CA ARG A 281 -26.60 -9.83 -3.67
C ARG A 281 -26.56 -9.82 -2.17
N ALA A 282 -25.42 -9.42 -1.62
CA ALA A 282 -25.24 -9.25 -0.19
C ALA A 282 -26.27 -8.25 0.34
N LEU A 283 -26.28 -7.00 -0.15
CA LEU A 283 -27.17 -5.93 0.27
C LEU A 283 -28.66 -6.31 0.26
N ASN A 284 -29.06 -7.21 -0.63
CA ASN A 284 -30.46 -7.61 -0.81
C ASN A 284 -30.81 -9.00 -0.30
N GLY A 285 -29.85 -9.71 0.32
CA GLY A 285 -30.06 -11.08 0.80
C GLY A 285 -30.51 -12.05 -0.29
N VAL A 286 -30.05 -11.90 -1.53
CA VAL A 286 -30.45 -12.75 -2.67
C VAL A 286 -29.33 -13.68 -3.09
N ALA A 287 -29.55 -14.99 -2.89
CA ALA A 287 -28.55 -16.03 -3.13
C ALA A 287 -28.53 -16.54 -4.59
N GLY A 288 -29.53 -16.21 -5.44
CA GLY A 288 -29.63 -16.77 -6.79
C GLY A 288 -30.20 -15.85 -7.88
N GLY A 289 -30.00 -16.25 -9.14
CA GLY A 289 -30.47 -15.50 -10.32
C GLY A 289 -31.99 -15.53 -10.57
N ARG A 290 -32.75 -16.32 -9.80
CA ARG A 290 -34.23 -16.40 -9.90
C ARG A 290 -34.95 -15.43 -8.97
N ASP A 291 -34.22 -14.71 -8.12
CA ASP A 291 -34.81 -13.88 -7.07
C ASP A 291 -35.17 -12.45 -7.54
N LEU A 292 -34.84 -12.12 -8.80
CA LEU A 292 -35.10 -10.83 -9.43
C LEU A 292 -36.43 -10.83 -10.22
N ALA A 293 -37.54 -10.95 -9.51
CA ALA A 293 -38.87 -10.89 -10.13
C ALA A 293 -39.22 -9.45 -10.55
N VAL A 294 -39.83 -9.27 -11.73
CA VAL A 294 -40.36 -7.97 -12.15
C VAL A 294 -41.34 -7.44 -11.10
N GLY A 295 -41.17 -6.18 -10.71
CA GLY A 295 -41.95 -5.52 -9.66
C GLY A 295 -41.40 -5.71 -8.25
N ARG A 296 -40.36 -6.53 -8.04
CA ARG A 296 -39.65 -6.61 -6.76
C ARG A 296 -38.87 -5.33 -6.52
N SER A 297 -38.96 -4.79 -5.31
CA SER A 297 -38.07 -3.74 -4.83
C SER A 297 -36.77 -4.35 -4.29
N ILE A 298 -35.64 -3.78 -4.69
CA ILE A 298 -34.31 -4.08 -4.16
C ILE A 298 -33.64 -2.76 -3.74
N ILE A 299 -32.70 -2.83 -2.81
CA ILE A 299 -31.86 -1.73 -2.37
C ILE A 299 -30.62 -1.69 -3.27
N VAL A 300 -30.24 -0.50 -3.72
CA VAL A 300 -29.04 -0.26 -4.52
C VAL A 300 -28.26 0.88 -3.87
N PRO A 301 -26.93 0.95 -4.02
CA PRO A 301 -26.19 2.11 -3.58
C PRO A 301 -26.62 3.33 -4.39
N ARG A 302 -26.65 4.48 -3.73
CA ARG A 302 -26.82 5.77 -4.37
C ARG A 302 -25.47 6.21 -4.90
N VAL A 303 -25.37 6.31 -6.22
CA VAL A 303 -24.22 6.94 -6.87
C VAL A 303 -24.55 8.41 -7.01
N ASP A 304 -23.66 9.28 -6.55
CA ASP A 304 -23.78 10.69 -6.84
C ASP A 304 -23.37 10.94 -8.31
N GLU A 305 -24.38 11.02 -9.18
CA GLU A 305 -24.20 11.27 -10.62
C GLU A 305 -23.54 12.64 -10.90
N THR A 306 -23.38 13.52 -9.90
CA THR A 306 -22.66 14.79 -10.07
C THR A 306 -21.14 14.62 -10.03
N LEU A 307 -20.63 13.53 -9.46
CA LEU A 307 -19.19 13.24 -9.36
C LEU A 307 -18.59 12.79 -10.70
N PHE A 308 -19.43 12.41 -11.66
CA PHE A 308 -18.99 11.83 -12.92
C PHE A 308 -19.72 12.43 -14.11
N GLU A 309 -19.08 12.41 -15.26
CA GLU A 309 -19.74 12.64 -16.53
C GLU A 309 -19.63 11.43 -17.45
N ALA A 310 -20.69 11.19 -18.22
CA ALA A 310 -20.71 10.11 -19.19
C ALA A 310 -20.05 10.55 -20.50
N VAL A 311 -19.03 9.81 -20.91
CA VAL A 311 -18.24 9.99 -22.13
C VAL A 311 -18.60 8.89 -23.11
N VAL A 312 -19.10 9.25 -24.28
CA VAL A 312 -19.35 8.28 -25.35
C VAL A 312 -18.06 8.08 -26.13
N VAL A 313 -17.57 6.85 -26.18
CA VAL A 313 -16.35 6.47 -26.91
C VAL A 313 -16.57 6.70 -28.39
N GLU A 314 -15.78 7.59 -28.98
CA GLU A 314 -15.82 7.91 -30.40
C GLU A 314 -14.87 7.03 -31.23
N THR A 315 -15.00 7.09 -32.55
CA THR A 315 -14.07 6.38 -33.44
C THR A 315 -12.68 6.99 -33.32
N GLY A 316 -11.70 6.19 -32.89
CA GLY A 316 -10.31 6.63 -32.68
C GLY A 316 -9.99 6.97 -31.22
N ASP A 317 -10.99 6.97 -30.33
CA ASP A 317 -10.74 7.08 -28.90
C ASP A 317 -10.01 5.82 -28.37
N SER A 318 -9.00 6.06 -27.54
CA SER A 318 -8.41 5.12 -26.60
C SER A 318 -8.61 5.63 -25.17
N LEU A 319 -8.46 4.77 -24.15
CA LEU A 319 -8.48 5.25 -22.77
C LEU A 319 -7.46 6.37 -22.55
N TYR A 320 -6.30 6.29 -23.21
CA TYR A 320 -5.27 7.34 -23.18
C TYR A 320 -5.79 8.68 -23.72
N SER A 321 -6.42 8.67 -24.89
CA SER A 321 -6.97 9.92 -25.45
C SER A 321 -8.09 10.51 -24.60
N ILE A 322 -8.84 9.66 -23.88
CA ILE A 322 -9.91 10.09 -22.98
C ILE A 322 -9.32 10.61 -21.67
N SER A 323 -8.33 9.92 -21.09
CA SER A 323 -7.65 10.34 -19.87
C SER A 323 -7.09 11.75 -20.00
N ARG A 324 -6.50 12.07 -21.17
CA ARG A 324 -6.02 13.43 -21.50
C ARG A 324 -7.13 14.45 -21.68
N ARG A 325 -8.29 14.05 -22.22
CA ARG A 325 -9.44 14.95 -22.42
C ARG A 325 -10.05 15.39 -21.09
N TYR A 326 -9.98 14.53 -20.07
CA TYR A 326 -10.62 14.72 -18.77
C TYR A 326 -9.64 14.89 -17.60
N ASP A 327 -8.34 15.06 -17.89
CA ASP A 327 -7.27 15.29 -16.91
C ASP A 327 -7.27 14.28 -15.74
N VAL A 328 -7.30 12.99 -16.09
CA VAL A 328 -7.39 11.87 -15.15
C VAL A 328 -6.39 10.79 -15.53
N SER A 329 -5.91 9.98 -14.58
CA SER A 329 -5.03 8.86 -14.88
C SER A 329 -5.77 7.69 -15.57
N LEU A 330 -5.03 6.87 -16.32
CA LEU A 330 -5.57 5.63 -16.90
C LEU A 330 -6.08 4.66 -15.83
N SER A 331 -5.34 4.50 -14.73
CA SER A 331 -5.69 3.63 -13.62
C SER A 331 -7.03 4.02 -12.99
N VAL A 332 -7.27 5.32 -12.78
CA VAL A 332 -8.55 5.83 -12.29
C VAL A 332 -9.67 5.54 -13.29
N LEU A 333 -9.48 5.80 -14.59
CA LEU A 333 -10.50 5.48 -15.60
C LEU A 333 -10.80 3.98 -15.65
N LYS A 334 -9.79 3.11 -15.51
CA LYS A 334 -9.97 1.66 -15.47
C LYS A 334 -10.79 1.23 -14.27
N VAL A 335 -10.42 1.67 -13.06
CA VAL A 335 -11.13 1.32 -11.82
C VAL A 335 -12.55 1.88 -11.83
N LEU A 336 -12.72 3.14 -12.21
CA LEU A 336 -14.02 3.80 -12.32
C LEU A 336 -14.98 3.07 -13.29
N ASN A 337 -14.44 2.55 -14.39
CA ASN A 337 -15.21 1.89 -15.44
C ASN A 337 -15.17 0.37 -15.40
N ARG A 338 -14.45 -0.21 -14.44
CA ARG A 338 -14.26 -1.66 -14.27
C ARG A 338 -13.70 -2.33 -15.53
N LEU A 339 -12.72 -1.68 -16.13
CA LEU A 339 -12.01 -2.20 -17.29
C LEU A 339 -10.83 -3.04 -16.81
N ALA A 340 -10.73 -4.28 -17.28
CA ALA A 340 -9.62 -5.15 -16.92
C ALA A 340 -8.34 -4.75 -17.69
N ASP A 341 -8.49 -4.44 -18.98
CA ASP A 341 -7.43 -3.95 -19.85
C ASP A 341 -7.86 -2.62 -20.50
N ALA A 342 -6.91 -1.72 -20.75
CA ALA A 342 -7.17 -0.47 -21.45
C ALA A 342 -7.72 -0.66 -22.88
N ARG A 343 -7.52 -1.84 -23.48
CA ARG A 343 -8.02 -2.25 -24.79
C ARG A 343 -9.48 -2.69 -24.79
N ASP A 344 -10.12 -2.81 -23.62
CA ASP A 344 -11.52 -3.23 -23.51
C ASP A 344 -12.54 -2.18 -24.00
N LEU A 345 -12.06 -0.98 -24.33
CA LEU A 345 -12.87 0.16 -24.77
C LEU A 345 -13.57 -0.10 -26.12
N LYS A 346 -14.89 0.10 -26.17
CA LYS A 346 -15.71 -0.13 -27.39
C LYS A 346 -16.31 1.16 -27.92
N VAL A 347 -16.16 1.39 -29.23
CA VAL A 347 -16.79 2.53 -29.90
C VAL A 347 -18.31 2.51 -29.68
N GLY A 348 -18.86 3.66 -29.26
CA GLY A 348 -20.26 3.85 -28.91
C GLY A 348 -20.64 3.43 -27.49
N GLU A 349 -19.72 2.86 -26.72
CA GLU A 349 -19.90 2.64 -25.28
C GLU A 349 -19.84 3.97 -24.53
N ALA A 350 -20.66 4.13 -23.49
CA ALA A 350 -20.51 5.22 -22.55
C ALA A 350 -19.67 4.75 -21.36
N ILE A 351 -18.60 5.48 -21.06
CA ILE A 351 -17.77 5.31 -19.86
C ILE A 351 -17.89 6.57 -18.99
N LEU A 352 -17.56 6.46 -17.70
CA LEU A 352 -17.54 7.54 -16.73
C LEU A 352 -16.16 8.20 -16.71
N ALA A 353 -16.12 9.52 -16.65
CA ALA A 353 -14.95 10.31 -16.30
C ALA A 353 -15.23 11.14 -15.04
N PRO A 354 -14.24 11.33 -14.14
CA PRO A 354 -14.44 12.15 -12.94
C PRO A 354 -14.76 13.61 -13.27
N LYS A 355 -15.57 14.23 -12.42
CA LYS A 355 -15.94 15.64 -12.49
C LYS A 355 -15.78 16.29 -11.11
N LEU A 356 -14.54 16.42 -10.67
CA LEU A 356 -14.16 17.04 -9.40
C LEU A 356 -13.42 18.35 -9.67
N GLU A 357 -13.87 19.44 -9.04
CA GLU A 357 -13.25 20.76 -9.22
C GLU A 357 -12.02 20.97 -8.32
N ASP A 358 -12.03 20.41 -7.11
CA ASP A 358 -11.03 20.70 -6.07
C ASP A 358 -10.18 19.48 -5.64
N ALA A 359 -10.37 18.32 -6.28
CA ALA A 359 -9.68 17.08 -5.93
C ALA A 359 -9.34 16.25 -7.18
N ALA A 360 -8.16 15.64 -7.18
CA ALA A 360 -7.84 14.55 -8.08
C ALA A 360 -8.37 13.22 -7.49
N LEU A 361 -8.46 12.19 -8.32
CA LEU A 361 -8.67 10.82 -7.85
C LEU A 361 -7.39 10.03 -7.97
N GLU A 362 -7.19 9.11 -7.03
CA GLU A 362 -6.14 8.09 -7.09
C GLU A 362 -6.74 6.71 -6.84
N VAL A 363 -6.01 5.69 -7.29
CA VAL A 363 -6.35 4.29 -7.03
C VAL A 363 -5.61 3.84 -5.76
N LEU A 364 -6.38 3.43 -4.76
CA LEU A 364 -5.90 2.75 -3.57
C LEU A 364 -6.20 1.25 -3.68
N VAL A 365 -5.19 0.41 -3.41
CA VAL A 365 -5.38 -1.05 -3.28
C VAL A 365 -5.61 -1.37 -1.80
N ILE A 366 -6.73 -2.03 -1.49
CA ILE A 366 -7.11 -2.43 -0.14
C ILE A 366 -6.12 -3.45 0.41
N ARG A 367 -5.53 -3.14 1.56
CA ARG A 367 -4.60 -4.01 2.29
C ARG A 367 -5.26 -4.70 3.47
N ALA A 368 -4.57 -5.70 4.02
CA ALA A 368 -5.04 -6.38 5.23
C ALA A 368 -5.13 -5.38 6.39
N GLY A 369 -6.31 -5.31 7.03
CA GLY A 369 -6.58 -4.37 8.13
C GLY A 369 -7.20 -3.04 7.70
N ASP A 370 -7.32 -2.76 6.40
CA ASP A 370 -8.00 -1.56 5.93
C ASP A 370 -9.50 -1.60 6.24
N SER A 371 -10.05 -0.43 6.59
CA SER A 371 -11.48 -0.18 6.67
C SER A 371 -11.81 1.13 5.96
N LEU A 372 -13.02 1.27 5.40
CA LEU A 372 -13.40 2.55 4.79
C LEU A 372 -13.35 3.71 5.78
N THR A 373 -13.53 3.47 7.09
CA THR A 373 -13.40 4.51 8.12
C THR A 373 -11.95 5.01 8.20
N ALA A 374 -10.97 4.12 8.34
CA ALA A 374 -9.57 4.48 8.41
C ALA A 374 -9.08 5.15 7.11
N ILE A 375 -9.55 4.66 5.96
CA ILE A 375 -9.25 5.27 4.66
C ILE A 375 -9.86 6.67 4.58
N ALA A 376 -11.13 6.85 4.97
CA ALA A 376 -11.77 8.16 4.96
C ALA A 376 -11.02 9.17 5.81
N GLU A 377 -10.58 8.78 7.01
CA GLU A 377 -9.76 9.62 7.88
C GLU A 377 -8.41 9.97 7.24
N THR A 378 -7.74 8.99 6.64
CA THR A 378 -6.42 9.16 5.98
C THR A 378 -6.49 10.16 4.82
N TYR A 379 -7.56 10.09 4.02
CA TYR A 379 -7.76 10.94 2.84
C TYR A 379 -8.59 12.20 3.13
N GLY A 380 -8.90 12.48 4.41
CA GLY A 380 -9.65 13.66 4.82
C GLY A 380 -11.06 13.75 4.21
N THR A 381 -11.71 12.59 4.01
CA THR A 381 -13.05 12.45 3.41
C THR A 381 -14.00 11.71 4.35
N THR A 382 -15.16 11.28 3.88
CA THR A 382 -16.13 10.51 4.67
C THR A 382 -16.38 9.13 4.06
N VAL A 383 -16.82 8.18 4.89
CA VAL A 383 -17.18 6.83 4.42
C VAL A 383 -18.28 6.92 3.37
N GLU A 384 -19.25 7.82 3.55
CA GLU A 384 -20.36 8.02 2.61
C GLU A 384 -19.85 8.52 1.25
N PHE A 385 -18.88 9.45 1.25
CA PHE A 385 -18.26 9.90 0.01
C PHE A 385 -17.52 8.77 -0.69
N LEU A 386 -16.69 8.00 0.03
CA LEU A 386 -15.98 6.84 -0.54
C LEU A 386 -16.95 5.78 -1.08
N GLN A 387 -18.06 5.53 -0.39
CA GLN A 387 -19.10 4.62 -0.88
C GLN A 387 -19.75 5.13 -2.16
N SER A 388 -20.09 6.42 -2.23
CA SER A 388 -20.70 7.01 -3.43
C SER A 388 -19.74 7.04 -4.62
N LEU A 389 -18.46 7.33 -4.37
CA LEU A 389 -17.38 7.39 -5.37
C LEU A 389 -17.12 6.00 -5.99
N ASN A 390 -17.17 4.96 -5.17
CA ASN A 390 -16.82 3.59 -5.57
C ASN A 390 -18.02 2.67 -5.82
N GLY A 391 -19.24 3.18 -5.57
CA GLY A 391 -20.48 2.41 -5.44
C GLY A 391 -20.34 1.18 -4.54
N ILE A 392 -19.67 1.36 -3.41
CA ILE A 392 -19.55 0.33 -2.37
C ILE A 392 -20.87 0.26 -1.60
N ALA A 393 -21.61 -0.81 -1.85
CA ALA A 393 -22.94 -1.01 -1.27
C ALA A 393 -22.92 -1.49 0.19
N ASN A 394 -21.80 -2.01 0.68
CA ASN A 394 -21.64 -2.31 2.09
C ASN A 394 -20.16 -2.07 2.46
N PRO A 395 -19.88 -1.11 3.35
CA PRO A 395 -18.51 -0.71 3.68
C PRO A 395 -17.73 -1.83 4.38
N SER A 396 -18.41 -2.78 5.01
CA SER A 396 -17.81 -3.94 5.69
C SER A 396 -17.51 -5.11 4.74
N LEU A 397 -17.75 -4.97 3.43
CA LEU A 397 -17.52 -6.01 2.42
C LEU A 397 -16.42 -5.65 1.41
N ILE A 398 -15.60 -4.64 1.69
CA ILE A 398 -14.37 -4.42 0.93
C ILE A 398 -13.44 -5.62 1.09
N GLN A 399 -12.74 -6.03 0.04
CA GLN A 399 -11.88 -7.20 0.05
C GLN A 399 -10.41 -6.83 -0.13
N LEU A 400 -9.52 -7.67 0.43
CA LEU A 400 -8.09 -7.57 0.19
C LEU A 400 -7.80 -7.54 -1.32
N ASP A 401 -6.87 -6.68 -1.72
CA ASP A 401 -6.43 -6.43 -3.09
C ASP A 401 -7.49 -5.78 -4.01
N ASP A 402 -8.68 -5.44 -3.51
CA ASP A 402 -9.63 -4.61 -4.26
C ASP A 402 -9.02 -3.23 -4.52
N SER A 403 -9.22 -2.71 -5.73
CA SER A 403 -8.86 -1.32 -6.06
C SER A 403 -10.06 -0.41 -5.88
N ILE A 404 -9.92 0.63 -5.07
CA ILE A 404 -10.91 1.68 -4.88
C ILE A 404 -10.32 3.05 -5.25
N LEU A 405 -11.19 3.99 -5.60
CA LEU A 405 -10.88 5.38 -5.81
C LEU A 405 -10.92 6.14 -4.49
N VAL A 406 -9.97 7.04 -4.29
CA VAL A 406 -9.92 7.96 -3.15
C VAL A 406 -9.71 9.39 -3.64
N PRO A 407 -10.31 10.40 -3.00
CA PRO A 407 -10.05 11.79 -3.34
C PRO A 407 -8.69 12.24 -2.77
N VAL A 408 -7.92 12.95 -3.58
CA VAL A 408 -6.68 13.60 -3.16
C VAL A 408 -6.81 15.10 -3.42
N PRO A 409 -6.74 15.96 -2.39
CA PRO A 409 -6.75 17.41 -2.58
C PRO A 409 -5.67 17.85 -3.57
N ILE A 410 -6.01 18.70 -4.51
CA ILE A 410 -5.03 19.22 -5.49
C ILE A 410 -3.95 20.00 -4.71
N GLY A 411 -2.70 19.54 -4.79
CA GLY A 411 -1.55 20.13 -4.09
C GLY A 411 -1.19 19.54 -2.73
N SER A 412 -1.88 18.47 -2.26
CA SER A 412 -1.41 17.70 -1.10
C SER A 412 -0.35 16.67 -1.51
N PHE A 413 0.79 16.64 -0.81
CA PHE A 413 1.75 15.55 -0.92
C PHE A 413 1.19 14.31 -0.22
N VAL A 414 0.79 13.31 -1.01
CA VAL A 414 0.55 11.96 -0.50
C VAL A 414 1.86 11.21 -0.61
N ARG A 415 2.32 10.66 0.51
CA ARG A 415 3.54 9.85 0.52
C ARG A 415 3.35 8.66 -0.41
N PRO A 416 4.22 8.44 -1.41
CA PRO A 416 4.07 7.30 -2.30
C PRO A 416 4.26 6.00 -1.53
N ASP A 417 3.33 5.07 -1.78
CA ASP A 417 3.45 3.68 -1.38
C ASP A 417 4.78 3.08 -1.84
N PHE A 418 5.30 2.15 -1.05
CA PHE A 418 6.51 1.43 -1.41
C PHE A 418 6.29 0.60 -2.67
N GLY A 419 7.14 0.80 -3.68
CA GLY A 419 7.10 0.03 -4.92
C GLY A 419 8.47 -0.39 -5.43
N PHE A 420 8.53 -1.52 -6.11
CA PHE A 420 9.73 -2.00 -6.77
C PHE A 420 9.73 -1.64 -8.24
N GLY A 421 10.90 -1.32 -8.77
CA GLY A 421 11.06 -1.07 -10.19
C GLY A 421 12.35 -1.57 -10.76
N LEU A 422 12.49 -1.32 -12.06
CA LEU A 422 13.72 -1.54 -12.79
C LEU A 422 13.94 -0.42 -13.80
N GLN A 423 15.19 -0.23 -14.20
CA GLN A 423 15.52 0.61 -15.34
C GLN A 423 15.46 -0.19 -16.64
N ALA A 424 14.81 0.38 -17.64
CA ALA A 424 14.68 -0.16 -18.98
C ALA A 424 15.28 0.80 -20.01
N PHE A 425 16.11 0.28 -20.90
CA PHE A 425 16.67 1.02 -22.03
C PHE A 425 15.89 0.64 -23.28
N ALA A 426 15.25 1.58 -23.96
CA ALA A 426 14.56 1.24 -25.20
C ALA A 426 15.37 1.61 -26.43
N ASP A 427 15.22 0.77 -27.44
CA ASP A 427 15.31 1.13 -28.84
C ASP A 427 13.90 1.04 -29.44
N GLN A 428 13.58 1.83 -30.47
CA GLN A 428 12.24 1.93 -31.07
C GLN A 428 11.69 0.57 -31.52
N ASP A 429 12.57 -0.33 -31.96
CA ASP A 429 12.20 -1.64 -32.51
C ASP A 429 11.93 -2.72 -31.44
N ALA A 430 12.22 -2.45 -30.15
CA ALA A 430 12.18 -3.44 -29.07
C ALA A 430 11.11 -3.19 -28.00
N VAL A 431 10.25 -2.18 -28.20
CA VAL A 431 9.27 -1.74 -27.19
C VAL A 431 8.26 -2.85 -26.82
N ASP A 432 7.78 -3.64 -27.79
CA ASP A 432 6.82 -4.72 -27.53
C ASP A 432 7.41 -5.83 -26.64
N ASP A 433 8.65 -6.23 -26.91
CA ASP A 433 9.36 -7.23 -26.11
C ASP A 433 9.62 -6.71 -24.69
N LEU A 434 9.98 -5.43 -24.58
CA LEU A 434 10.23 -4.76 -23.31
C LEU A 434 8.96 -4.74 -22.44
N VAL A 435 7.81 -4.43 -23.02
CA VAL A 435 6.50 -4.43 -22.34
C VAL A 435 6.14 -5.84 -21.86
N ALA A 436 6.36 -6.87 -22.69
CA ALA A 436 6.09 -8.24 -22.30
C ALA A 436 6.97 -8.68 -21.12
N GLN A 437 8.26 -8.29 -21.13
CA GLN A 437 9.19 -8.58 -20.04
C GLN A 437 8.84 -7.83 -18.76
N VAL A 438 8.58 -6.53 -18.83
CA VAL A 438 8.19 -5.71 -17.67
C VAL A 438 6.88 -6.23 -17.06
N SER A 439 5.90 -6.58 -17.90
CA SER A 439 4.64 -7.19 -17.45
C SER A 439 4.86 -8.54 -16.76
N GLU A 440 5.75 -9.41 -17.26
CA GLU A 440 6.08 -10.68 -16.60
C GLU A 440 6.75 -10.46 -15.24
N LEU A 441 7.62 -9.45 -15.12
CA LEU A 441 8.34 -9.16 -13.89
C LEU A 441 7.44 -8.58 -12.80
N ALA A 442 6.24 -8.09 -13.15
CA ALA A 442 5.24 -7.56 -12.24
C ALA A 442 5.81 -6.48 -11.31
N VAL A 443 6.55 -5.54 -11.89
CA VAL A 443 7.12 -4.39 -11.17
C VAL A 443 6.11 -3.25 -11.07
N ASP A 444 6.23 -2.43 -10.02
CA ASP A 444 5.41 -1.23 -9.83
C ASP A 444 5.93 -0.05 -10.64
N TRP A 445 7.25 0.03 -10.86
CA TRP A 445 7.92 1.14 -11.52
C TRP A 445 8.80 0.69 -12.68
N VAL A 446 8.79 1.48 -13.76
CA VAL A 446 9.81 1.43 -14.81
C VAL A 446 10.51 2.78 -14.89
N LYS A 447 11.83 2.76 -14.80
CA LYS A 447 12.68 3.93 -14.99
C LYS A 447 13.18 3.99 -16.43
N VAL A 448 13.06 5.17 -17.03
CA VAL A 448 13.51 5.49 -18.39
C VAL A 448 14.40 6.71 -18.34
N ASP A 449 15.58 6.60 -18.95
CA ASP A 449 16.54 7.69 -19.04
C ASP A 449 16.14 8.65 -20.19
N VAL A 450 16.15 9.95 -19.90
CA VAL A 450 15.83 11.04 -20.83
C VAL A 450 17.03 11.98 -20.89
N SER A 451 17.88 11.78 -21.90
CA SER A 451 18.98 12.71 -22.22
C SER A 451 18.40 13.97 -22.87
N TRP A 452 18.49 15.12 -22.19
CA TRP A 452 18.08 16.41 -22.80
C TRP A 452 18.93 16.70 -24.04
N ALA A 453 20.22 16.37 -24.01
CA ALA A 453 21.12 16.54 -25.14
C ALA A 453 20.68 15.79 -26.41
N GLU A 454 20.12 14.59 -26.27
CA GLU A 454 19.63 13.80 -27.40
C GLU A 454 18.21 14.23 -27.82
N LEU A 455 17.33 14.43 -26.84
CA LEU A 455 15.93 14.78 -27.09
C LEU A 455 15.78 16.15 -27.75
N GLU A 456 16.63 17.11 -27.40
CA GLU A 456 16.67 18.48 -27.94
C GLU A 456 18.09 18.82 -28.44
N ALA A 457 18.58 18.03 -29.40
CA ALA A 457 19.91 18.24 -29.99
C ALA A 457 20.09 19.64 -30.61
N GLU A 458 18.99 20.25 -31.09
CA GLU A 458 18.94 21.64 -31.55
C GLU A 458 17.86 22.40 -30.78
N PRO A 459 18.10 23.68 -30.41
CA PRO A 459 17.19 24.44 -29.56
C PRO A 459 15.80 24.58 -30.21
N GLY A 460 14.77 24.12 -29.50
CA GLY A 460 13.37 24.12 -29.92
C GLY A 460 12.98 23.00 -30.90
N ILE A 461 13.88 22.06 -31.22
CA ILE A 461 13.59 20.92 -32.09
C ILE A 461 13.71 19.64 -31.26
N TYR A 462 12.56 18.97 -31.06
CA TYR A 462 12.45 17.80 -30.20
C TYR A 462 12.24 16.52 -31.00
N ASP A 463 12.94 15.45 -30.62
CA ASP A 463 12.70 14.09 -31.12
C ASP A 463 12.05 13.20 -30.04
N TYR A 464 10.73 13.26 -29.94
CA TYR A 464 9.96 12.47 -28.97
C TYR A 464 9.67 11.03 -29.42
N GLN A 465 10.08 10.61 -30.63
CA GLN A 465 9.53 9.39 -31.23
C GLN A 465 9.72 8.14 -30.36
N ALA A 466 10.92 7.93 -29.81
CA ALA A 466 11.19 6.79 -28.95
C ALA A 466 10.49 6.91 -27.59
N LEU A 467 10.56 8.09 -26.95
CA LEU A 467 9.96 8.31 -25.64
C LEU A 467 8.42 8.22 -25.68
N ASP A 468 7.79 8.72 -26.75
CA ASP A 468 6.35 8.58 -26.98
C ASP A 468 5.94 7.11 -27.06
N ALA A 469 6.70 6.30 -27.82
CA ALA A 469 6.43 4.88 -27.99
C ALA A 469 6.55 4.15 -26.65
N MET A 470 7.59 4.45 -25.85
CA MET A 470 7.78 3.84 -24.54
C MET A 470 6.67 4.21 -23.55
N VAL A 471 6.36 5.50 -23.41
CA VAL A 471 5.32 5.97 -22.48
C VAL A 471 3.99 5.35 -22.87
N ALA A 472 3.61 5.39 -24.14
CA ALA A 472 2.37 4.79 -24.61
C ALA A 472 2.31 3.27 -24.34
N ALA A 473 3.43 2.57 -24.41
CA ALA A 473 3.48 1.12 -24.24
C ALA A 473 3.45 0.69 -22.77
N PHE A 474 4.14 1.40 -21.89
CA PHE A 474 4.10 1.13 -20.45
C PHE A 474 2.75 1.49 -19.81
N GLU A 475 2.11 2.54 -20.29
CA GLU A 475 0.73 2.88 -19.92
C GLU A 475 -0.26 1.74 -20.21
N LEU A 476 -0.02 0.90 -21.22
CA LEU A 476 -0.89 -0.24 -21.53
C LEU A 476 -0.83 -1.37 -20.49
N ILE A 477 0.23 -1.42 -19.68
CA ILE A 477 0.45 -2.48 -18.68
C ILE A 477 0.39 -1.96 -17.24
N ASP A 478 -0.05 -0.71 -17.04
CA ASP A 478 -0.34 -0.12 -15.73
C ASP A 478 0.89 -0.10 -14.78
N VAL A 479 2.09 0.09 -15.35
CA VAL A 479 3.32 0.28 -14.58
C VAL A 479 3.61 1.77 -14.44
N LYS A 480 4.04 2.21 -13.25
CA LYS A 480 4.37 3.61 -13.00
C LYS A 480 5.63 4.01 -13.74
N ILE A 481 5.65 5.20 -14.33
CA ILE A 481 6.77 5.66 -15.16
C ILE A 481 7.59 6.69 -14.39
N LEU A 482 8.88 6.39 -14.22
CA LEU A 482 9.89 7.32 -13.72
C LEU A 482 10.79 7.78 -14.87
N LEU A 483 10.75 9.06 -15.21
CA LEU A 483 11.69 9.65 -16.15
C LEU A 483 12.89 10.25 -15.42
N ASN A 484 14.10 9.75 -15.68
CA ASN A 484 15.33 10.38 -15.21
C ASN A 484 15.85 11.37 -16.25
N VAL A 485 15.75 12.65 -15.95
CA VAL A 485 16.13 13.73 -16.86
C VAL A 485 17.55 14.19 -16.56
N TYR A 486 18.44 14.09 -17.54
CA TYR A 486 19.86 14.45 -17.36
C TYR A 486 20.50 15.01 -18.63
N GLU A 487 21.71 15.55 -18.44
CA GLU A 487 22.65 16.00 -19.48
C GLU A 487 22.15 17.09 -20.42
N ALA A 488 22.66 18.31 -20.23
CA ALA A 488 22.28 19.45 -21.04
C ALA A 488 23.00 19.46 -22.41
N PRO A 489 22.31 19.84 -23.50
CA PRO A 489 22.88 19.87 -24.84
C PRO A 489 24.04 20.85 -24.95
N GLY A 490 24.96 20.60 -25.87
CA GLY A 490 26.11 21.47 -26.11
C GLY A 490 25.71 22.93 -26.44
N TRP A 491 24.51 23.16 -26.99
CA TRP A 491 24.04 24.52 -27.29
C TRP A 491 23.63 25.34 -26.06
N SER A 492 23.22 24.72 -24.96
CA SER A 492 22.94 25.40 -23.67
C SER A 492 24.18 25.46 -22.77
N ARG A 493 25.30 24.89 -23.22
CA ARG A 493 26.59 24.79 -22.53
C ARG A 493 27.76 25.34 -23.35
N ARG A 494 27.52 26.22 -24.32
CA ARG A 494 28.52 26.59 -25.35
C ARG A 494 29.82 27.11 -24.76
N THR A 495 29.74 28.04 -23.82
CA THR A 495 30.90 28.62 -23.12
C THR A 495 31.61 27.57 -22.28
N TYR A 496 30.88 26.64 -21.66
CA TYR A 496 31.45 25.53 -20.92
C TYR A 496 32.23 24.61 -21.85
N THR A 497 31.62 24.11 -22.93
CA THR A 497 32.24 23.18 -23.88
C THR A 497 33.52 23.76 -24.51
N GLU A 498 33.53 25.05 -24.85
CA GLU A 498 34.72 25.72 -25.40
C GLU A 498 35.90 25.77 -24.42
N LYS A 499 35.63 25.85 -23.11
CA LYS A 499 36.64 25.98 -22.05
C LYS A 499 37.12 24.64 -21.50
N LEU A 500 36.39 23.55 -21.73
CA LEU A 500 36.75 22.21 -21.25
C LEU A 500 37.79 21.57 -22.16
N ASN A 501 38.71 20.79 -21.59
CA ASN A 501 39.65 20.00 -22.39
C ASN A 501 38.92 18.87 -23.16
N SER A 502 39.61 18.22 -24.10
CA SER A 502 39.00 17.18 -24.95
C SER A 502 38.36 16.04 -24.18
N THR A 503 38.94 15.63 -23.05
CA THR A 503 38.41 14.53 -22.23
C THR A 503 37.14 14.91 -21.49
N MET A 504 37.07 16.15 -20.97
CA MET A 504 35.90 16.64 -20.24
C MET A 504 34.75 17.07 -21.15
N ARG A 505 35.02 17.38 -22.42
CA ARG A 505 33.97 17.67 -23.40
C ARG A 505 33.05 16.47 -23.65
N GLU A 506 33.51 15.26 -23.34
CA GLU A 506 32.72 14.02 -23.40
C GLU A 506 31.85 13.81 -22.14
N TYR A 507 31.97 14.66 -21.11
CA TYR A 507 31.18 14.54 -19.88
C TYR A 507 29.92 15.41 -19.90
N GLY A 508 28.86 14.83 -19.36
CA GLY A 508 27.60 15.52 -19.09
C GLY A 508 27.74 16.60 -18.01
N GLY A 509 26.77 17.51 -17.96
CA GLY A 509 26.75 18.59 -16.96
C GLY A 509 25.61 19.56 -17.18
N PRO A 510 25.41 20.49 -16.25
CA PRO A 510 24.26 21.39 -16.25
C PRO A 510 24.33 22.43 -17.40
N PRO A 511 23.21 23.08 -17.73
CA PRO A 511 23.20 24.23 -18.64
C PRO A 511 23.89 25.45 -18.01
N GLU A 512 24.27 26.41 -18.86
CA GLU A 512 24.73 27.73 -18.42
C GLU A 512 23.59 28.62 -17.92
N ASP A 513 22.44 28.56 -18.59
CA ASP A 513 21.23 29.29 -18.26
C ASP A 513 20.14 28.32 -17.81
N LEU A 514 19.67 28.49 -16.58
CA LEU A 514 18.59 27.66 -16.04
C LEU A 514 17.26 27.90 -16.75
N ALA A 515 17.08 29.03 -17.45
CA ALA A 515 15.88 29.30 -18.24
C ALA A 515 15.73 28.34 -19.44
N ASP A 516 16.85 27.87 -20.00
CA ASP A 516 16.83 26.87 -21.06
C ASP A 516 16.29 25.54 -20.53
N PHE A 517 16.75 25.12 -19.34
CA PHE A 517 16.24 23.90 -18.69
C PHE A 517 14.81 24.05 -18.21
N ALA A 518 14.40 25.23 -17.73
CA ALA A 518 13.00 25.53 -17.40
C ALA A 518 12.08 25.32 -18.61
N SER A 519 12.52 25.79 -19.78
CA SER A 519 11.77 25.67 -21.03
C SER A 519 11.68 24.22 -21.47
N PHE A 520 12.80 23.48 -21.40
CA PHE A 520 12.85 22.04 -21.66
C PHE A 520 11.89 21.27 -20.76
N MET A 521 12.00 21.45 -19.44
CA MET A 521 11.15 20.76 -18.45
C MET A 521 9.67 21.11 -18.65
N THR A 522 9.35 22.37 -18.94
CA THR A 522 7.96 22.77 -19.23
C THR A 522 7.41 22.02 -20.44
N ASN A 523 8.16 21.92 -21.54
CA ASN A 523 7.74 21.19 -22.74
C ASN A 523 7.59 19.69 -22.48
N LEU A 524 8.56 19.09 -21.77
CA LEU A 524 8.54 17.68 -21.40
C LEU A 524 7.33 17.34 -20.53
N VAL A 525 7.13 18.08 -19.44
CA VAL A 525 6.04 17.83 -18.50
C VAL A 525 4.69 18.13 -19.14
N THR A 526 4.54 19.22 -19.90
CA THR A 526 3.27 19.51 -20.59
C THR A 526 2.86 18.36 -21.51
N ARG A 527 3.83 17.75 -22.20
CA ARG A 527 3.60 16.59 -23.07
C ARG A 527 3.12 15.39 -22.27
N TYR A 528 3.79 15.06 -21.16
CA TYR A 528 3.57 13.84 -20.39
C TYR A 528 2.75 13.99 -19.11
N ALA A 529 2.16 15.16 -18.85
CA ALA A 529 1.27 15.39 -17.71
C ALA A 529 0.15 14.35 -17.71
N GLY A 530 -0.10 13.69 -16.58
CA GLY A 530 -1.08 12.59 -16.52
C GLY A 530 -0.48 11.19 -16.71
N LEU A 531 0.70 11.08 -17.32
CA LEU A 531 1.25 9.82 -17.87
C LEU A 531 2.57 9.41 -17.24
N VAL A 532 3.27 10.35 -16.63
CA VAL A 532 4.54 10.10 -15.94
C VAL A 532 4.33 10.37 -14.47
N ASP A 533 4.50 9.33 -13.66
CA ASP A 533 4.28 9.38 -12.22
C ASP A 533 5.39 10.11 -11.48
N ALA A 534 6.61 10.09 -12.02
CA ALA A 534 7.76 10.71 -11.36
C ALA A 534 8.85 11.18 -12.33
N TYR A 535 9.56 12.23 -11.90
CA TYR A 535 10.75 12.74 -12.56
C TYR A 535 11.93 12.74 -11.58
N GLU A 536 12.98 11.98 -11.89
CA GLU A 536 14.27 12.11 -11.21
C GLU A 536 15.05 13.22 -11.92
N ILE A 537 15.47 14.23 -11.15
CA ILE A 537 16.14 15.39 -11.70
C ILE A 537 17.63 15.24 -11.52
N TRP A 538 18.26 14.84 -12.61
CA TRP A 538 19.69 14.63 -12.80
C TRP A 538 20.25 13.31 -12.29
N LYS A 539 21.47 12.99 -12.73
CA LYS A 539 22.24 11.81 -12.37
C LYS A 539 23.45 12.18 -11.50
N SER A 540 23.53 11.66 -10.28
CA SER A 540 24.70 11.73 -9.38
C SER A 540 25.57 13.00 -9.47
N PRO A 541 25.02 14.19 -9.13
CA PRO A 541 25.71 15.46 -9.27
C PRO A 541 26.92 15.64 -8.34
N ASN A 542 27.16 14.69 -7.43
CA ASN A 542 28.36 14.63 -6.62
C ASN A 542 29.57 13.99 -7.33
N LEU A 543 29.44 13.65 -8.62
CA LEU A 543 30.52 13.18 -9.49
C LEU A 543 30.74 14.13 -10.68
N LEU A 544 32.00 14.44 -10.97
CA LEU A 544 32.41 15.29 -12.09
C LEU A 544 31.90 14.77 -13.44
N LYS A 545 31.94 13.44 -13.65
CA LYS A 545 31.44 12.75 -14.85
C LYS A 545 30.01 13.18 -15.23
N TYR A 546 29.17 13.48 -14.24
CA TYR A 546 27.77 13.84 -14.47
C TYR A 546 27.49 15.33 -14.21
N TRP A 547 28.42 16.08 -13.62
CA TRP A 547 28.26 17.50 -13.30
C TRP A 547 29.49 18.31 -13.67
N THR A 548 29.81 18.38 -14.96
CA THR A 548 30.94 19.18 -15.46
C THR A 548 30.52 20.63 -15.78
N ALA A 549 30.97 21.58 -14.97
CA ALA A 549 30.79 23.03 -15.19
C ALA A 549 32.03 23.85 -14.73
N PRO A 550 32.63 24.71 -15.58
CA PRO A 550 33.79 25.52 -15.20
C PRO A 550 33.44 26.67 -14.24
N VAL A 551 34.35 27.00 -13.33
CA VAL A 551 34.23 28.16 -12.43
C VAL A 551 34.50 29.47 -13.17
N TYR A 552 33.59 30.43 -13.07
CA TYR A 552 33.82 31.82 -13.51
C TYR A 552 34.64 32.59 -12.45
N TYR A 553 35.93 32.30 -12.32
CA TYR A 553 36.86 33.22 -11.66
C TYR A 553 38.16 33.34 -12.45
N GLN A 554 38.27 34.48 -13.13
CA GLN A 554 39.38 34.94 -13.98
C GLN A 554 39.60 34.13 -15.27
N GLU A 555 39.84 34.84 -16.39
CA GLU A 555 40.16 34.21 -17.66
C GLU A 555 41.43 33.36 -17.50
N PRO A 556 41.43 32.08 -17.93
CA PRO A 556 42.63 31.27 -17.91
C PRO A 556 43.70 31.91 -18.82
N GLU A 557 44.93 32.05 -18.33
CA GLU A 557 46.06 32.43 -19.17
C GLU A 557 46.36 31.27 -20.15
N LEU A 558 46.54 31.61 -21.43
CA LEU A 558 47.01 30.69 -22.46
C LEU A 558 48.33 30.05 -22.03
N THR A 559 48.39 28.72 -21.97
CA THR A 559 49.65 28.01 -21.71
C THR A 559 50.52 28.00 -22.95
N ASP A 560 51.84 27.84 -22.78
CA ASP A 560 52.85 27.94 -23.86
C ASP A 560 52.67 26.91 -25.00
N ASP A 561 51.85 25.88 -24.78
CA ASP A 561 51.46 24.84 -25.73
C ASP A 561 50.18 25.16 -26.54
N GLY A 562 49.58 26.34 -26.33
CA GLY A 562 48.39 26.78 -27.06
C GLY A 562 47.08 26.15 -26.57
N ASP A 563 47.11 25.52 -25.40
CA ASP A 563 45.93 25.07 -24.68
C ASP A 563 45.46 26.17 -23.71
N TYR A 564 44.17 26.18 -23.38
CA TYR A 564 43.71 26.99 -22.26
C TYR A 564 44.07 26.22 -21.01
N GLY A 565 44.98 26.74 -20.18
CA GLY A 565 45.32 26.11 -18.91
C GLY A 565 44.07 25.80 -18.10
N ILE A 566 44.01 24.60 -17.49
CA ILE A 566 42.91 24.14 -16.66
C ILE A 566 42.66 25.19 -15.55
N PRO A 567 41.44 25.73 -15.38
CA PRO A 567 41.12 26.48 -14.18
C PRO A 567 41.26 25.56 -12.98
N ASP A 568 41.98 25.98 -11.94
CA ASP A 568 42.27 25.18 -10.73
C ASP A 568 41.01 24.65 -9.99
N GLU A 569 39.79 25.01 -10.39
CA GLU A 569 38.56 24.59 -9.73
C GLU A 569 37.44 24.32 -10.78
N VAL A 570 37.11 23.04 -11.02
CA VAL A 570 35.74 22.66 -11.40
C VAL A 570 35.04 22.35 -10.07
N GLN A 571 34.11 23.19 -9.64
CA GLN A 571 33.44 22.95 -8.36
C GLN A 571 32.25 22.03 -8.54
N LEU A 572 32.39 20.82 -8.02
CA LEU A 572 31.25 20.04 -7.57
C LEU A 572 30.66 20.72 -6.33
N GLY A 573 29.34 20.70 -6.19
CA GLY A 573 28.70 21.22 -4.98
C GLY A 573 27.19 21.29 -5.08
N ALA A 574 26.52 21.00 -3.97
CA ALA A 574 25.06 21.02 -3.90
C ALA A 574 24.46 22.38 -4.31
N GLY A 575 25.18 23.49 -4.11
CA GLY A 575 24.66 24.81 -4.43
C GLY A 575 24.54 25.16 -5.90
N TYR A 576 25.15 24.36 -6.76
CA TYR A 576 24.95 24.46 -8.20
C TYR A 576 23.80 23.56 -8.67
N TYR A 577 23.57 22.44 -7.97
CA TYR A 577 22.50 21.49 -8.29
C TYR A 577 21.11 21.97 -7.85
N ILE A 578 20.98 22.48 -6.62
CA ILE A 578 19.66 22.83 -6.06
C ILE A 578 18.89 23.90 -6.87
N PRO A 579 19.53 24.94 -7.45
CA PRO A 579 18.84 25.85 -8.36
C PRO A 579 18.22 25.17 -9.58
N LEU A 580 18.90 24.17 -10.16
CA LEU A 580 18.40 23.39 -11.29
C LEU A 580 17.22 22.51 -10.86
N LEU A 581 17.32 21.86 -9.70
CA LEU A 581 16.23 21.08 -9.11
C LEU A 581 14.99 21.95 -8.84
N LYS A 582 15.15 23.16 -8.31
CA LYS A 582 14.06 24.12 -8.07
C LYS A 582 13.31 24.47 -9.36
N VAL A 583 14.05 24.75 -10.43
CA VAL A 583 13.46 25.05 -11.74
C VAL A 583 12.65 23.88 -12.29
N ALA A 584 13.16 22.65 -12.18
CA ALA A 584 12.40 21.47 -12.54
C ALA A 584 11.16 21.29 -11.66
N TYR A 585 11.29 21.46 -10.34
CA TYR A 585 10.18 21.34 -9.39
C TYR A 585 9.05 22.30 -9.74
N ASP A 586 9.34 23.58 -9.96
CA ASP A 586 8.36 24.60 -10.32
C ASP A 586 7.67 24.29 -11.66
N ALA A 587 8.44 23.85 -12.66
CA ALA A 587 7.89 23.46 -13.97
C ALA A 587 6.98 22.24 -13.86
N ILE A 588 7.39 21.22 -13.11
CA ILE A 588 6.62 19.99 -12.89
C ILE A 588 5.33 20.33 -12.15
N LYS A 589 5.42 20.93 -10.96
CA LYS A 589 4.25 21.17 -10.11
C LYS A 589 3.23 22.14 -10.70
N SER A 590 3.64 23.02 -11.61
CA SER A 590 2.73 23.95 -12.30
C SER A 590 1.96 23.32 -13.48
N HIS A 591 2.44 22.19 -14.03
CA HIS A 591 1.84 21.53 -15.21
C HIS A 591 1.32 20.12 -14.91
N ASP A 592 1.85 19.45 -13.90
CA ASP A 592 1.37 18.20 -13.34
C ASP A 592 1.66 18.15 -11.83
N ALA A 593 0.71 18.65 -11.03
CA ALA A 593 0.86 18.70 -9.58
C ALA A 593 0.95 17.31 -8.92
N ARG A 594 0.49 16.26 -9.61
CA ARG A 594 0.49 14.87 -9.11
C ARG A 594 1.86 14.20 -9.29
N ALA A 595 2.60 14.57 -10.35
CA ALA A 595 3.89 13.94 -10.63
C ALA A 595 4.90 14.21 -9.51
N LEU A 596 5.59 13.16 -9.08
CA LEU A 596 6.63 13.24 -8.05
C LEU A 596 7.91 13.85 -8.61
N VAL A 597 8.54 14.72 -7.82
CA VAL A 597 9.87 15.28 -8.10
C VAL A 597 10.87 14.61 -7.19
N ILE A 598 11.76 13.81 -7.75
CA ILE A 598 12.79 13.08 -7.02
C ILE A 598 14.12 13.80 -7.25
N SER A 599 14.84 14.12 -6.18
CA SER A 599 16.20 14.64 -6.34
C SER A 599 17.11 13.59 -6.99
N ALA A 600 18.21 14.01 -7.59
CA ALA A 600 19.21 13.11 -8.14
C ALA A 600 19.69 12.13 -7.07
N GLY A 601 19.80 10.85 -7.43
CA GLY A 601 20.48 9.88 -6.60
C GLY A 601 21.99 10.18 -6.51
N LEU A 602 22.51 10.36 -5.29
CA LEU A 602 23.94 10.61 -5.09
C LEU A 602 24.73 9.30 -5.18
N ALA A 603 25.86 9.33 -5.89
CA ALA A 603 26.78 8.21 -5.94
C ALA A 603 27.34 7.93 -4.52
N PRO A 604 27.48 6.65 -4.11
CA PRO A 604 27.85 6.26 -2.74
C PRO A 604 29.37 6.39 -2.49
N VAL A 605 29.87 7.63 -2.46
CA VAL A 605 31.29 7.97 -2.33
C VAL A 605 31.59 8.45 -0.90
N GLY A 606 32.56 7.82 -0.22
CA GLY A 606 32.92 8.15 1.16
C GLY A 606 34.09 9.14 1.32
N PHE A 607 34.41 9.91 0.27
CA PHE A 607 35.53 10.86 0.28
C PHE A 607 35.29 12.02 -0.69
N SER A 608 35.95 13.15 -0.41
CA SER A 608 36.06 14.28 -1.33
C SER A 608 37.50 14.41 -1.78
N ASP A 609 37.77 14.30 -3.08
CA ASP A 609 39.12 14.44 -3.64
C ASP A 609 39.42 15.86 -4.12
N GLY A 610 38.45 16.77 -4.00
CA GLY A 610 38.54 18.16 -4.40
C GLY A 610 38.41 18.37 -5.91
N TYR A 611 38.11 17.32 -6.68
CA TYR A 611 38.09 17.39 -8.14
C TYR A 611 37.06 16.47 -8.79
N ASN A 612 37.13 15.15 -8.62
CA ASN A 612 36.24 14.20 -9.29
C ASN A 612 34.99 13.87 -8.49
N SER A 613 35.04 13.96 -7.16
CA SER A 613 33.92 13.55 -6.31
C SER A 613 33.81 14.35 -5.02
N ILE A 614 32.58 14.44 -4.52
CA ILE A 614 32.26 14.89 -3.16
C ILE A 614 31.65 13.74 -2.38
N ASP A 615 32.09 13.61 -1.13
CA ASP A 615 31.53 12.70 -0.14
C ASP A 615 29.99 12.83 -0.08
N THR A 616 29.30 11.69 -0.14
CA THR A 616 27.84 11.62 -0.19
C THR A 616 27.19 12.38 0.95
N GLY A 617 27.71 12.25 2.17
CA GLY A 617 27.14 12.92 3.33
C GLY A 617 27.31 14.43 3.29
N THR A 618 28.48 14.89 2.87
CA THR A 618 28.77 16.31 2.67
C THR A 618 27.86 16.92 1.61
N PHE A 619 27.66 16.24 0.48
CA PHE A 619 26.79 16.72 -0.58
C PHE A 619 25.31 16.72 -0.16
N LEU A 620 24.85 15.64 0.48
CA LEU A 620 23.48 15.52 0.98
C LEU A 620 23.15 16.60 2.01
N GLN A 621 24.03 16.87 2.98
CA GLN A 621 23.83 17.96 3.92
C GLN A 621 23.74 19.31 3.19
N GLY A 622 24.64 19.57 2.23
CA GLY A 622 24.60 20.79 1.42
C GLY A 622 23.35 20.93 0.57
N MET A 623 22.73 19.82 0.13
CA MET A 623 21.43 19.82 -0.55
C MET A 623 20.31 20.26 0.39
N LEU A 624 20.26 19.68 1.59
CA LEU A 624 19.26 20.00 2.61
C LEU A 624 19.37 21.45 3.07
N ASP A 625 20.58 21.93 3.33
CA ASP A 625 20.87 23.32 3.74
C ASP A 625 20.36 24.35 2.71
N GLN A 626 20.21 23.94 1.45
CA GLN A 626 19.80 24.80 0.34
C GLN A 626 18.34 24.60 -0.09
N GLY A 627 17.62 23.73 0.62
CA GLY A 627 16.19 23.52 0.47
C GLY A 627 15.79 22.40 -0.49
N ALA A 628 16.62 21.36 -0.65
CA ALA A 628 16.22 20.16 -1.40
C ALA A 628 14.88 19.58 -0.92
N ALA A 629 14.68 19.55 0.39
CA ALA A 629 13.44 19.10 1.04
C ALA A 629 12.19 19.88 0.60
N ALA A 630 12.35 21.15 0.23
CA ALA A 630 11.24 22.00 -0.24
C ALA A 630 11.09 21.98 -1.78
N SER A 631 11.98 21.29 -2.49
CA SER A 631 12.05 21.24 -3.95
C SER A 631 12.12 19.80 -4.45
N SER A 632 11.64 18.86 -3.64
CA SER A 632 11.54 17.44 -3.95
C SER A 632 10.46 16.81 -3.09
N ASP A 633 9.77 15.84 -3.67
CA ASP A 633 8.81 14.97 -2.99
C ASP A 633 9.50 13.73 -2.40
N ALA A 634 10.69 13.39 -2.90
CA ALA A 634 11.56 12.34 -2.36
C ALA A 634 13.03 12.66 -2.58
N ILE A 635 13.91 12.14 -1.71
CA ILE A 635 15.35 12.25 -1.89
C ILE A 635 15.88 10.99 -2.57
N GLY A 636 16.50 11.17 -3.73
CA GLY A 636 17.14 10.11 -4.49
C GLY A 636 18.39 9.56 -3.78
N ALA A 637 18.59 8.25 -3.86
CA ALA A 637 19.81 7.57 -3.44
C ALA A 637 20.26 6.56 -4.50
N VAL A 638 21.57 6.50 -4.77
CA VAL A 638 22.17 5.42 -5.59
C VAL A 638 22.89 4.46 -4.67
N PHE A 639 22.66 3.17 -4.88
CA PHE A 639 23.46 2.11 -4.33
C PHE A 639 24.17 1.37 -5.47
N SER A 640 25.46 1.10 -5.35
CA SER A 640 26.14 0.21 -6.30
C SER A 640 27.21 -0.50 -5.52
N ALA A 641 26.96 -1.76 -5.17
CA ALA A 641 27.88 -2.53 -4.36
C ALA A 641 28.97 -3.15 -5.21
N SER A 642 30.18 -3.06 -4.67
CA SER A 642 31.38 -3.67 -5.22
C SER A 642 31.55 -5.09 -4.66
N ALA A 643 30.56 -5.96 -4.97
CA ALA A 643 30.46 -7.35 -4.52
C ALA A 643 30.17 -7.60 -3.03
N VAL A 644 29.76 -6.59 -2.26
CA VAL A 644 29.38 -6.74 -0.85
C VAL A 644 27.99 -7.41 -0.74
N PRO A 645 27.84 -8.55 -0.04
CA PRO A 645 26.54 -9.16 0.18
C PRO A 645 25.58 -8.21 0.94
N PRO A 646 24.30 -8.09 0.56
CA PRO A 646 23.37 -7.16 1.20
C PRO A 646 23.09 -7.48 2.69
N THR A 647 23.35 -8.71 3.13
CA THR A 647 23.17 -9.16 4.52
C THR A 647 24.41 -8.93 5.39
N LEU A 648 25.54 -8.57 4.80
CA LEU A 648 26.76 -8.30 5.53
C LEU A 648 26.65 -6.93 6.21
N LYS A 649 27.23 -6.80 7.40
CA LYS A 649 27.29 -5.53 8.13
C LYS A 649 28.64 -4.86 7.90
N CYS A 650 28.65 -3.54 7.84
CA CYS A 650 29.91 -2.82 7.74
C CYS A 650 30.76 -3.06 8.99
N CYS A 651 32.08 -3.24 8.89
CA CYS A 651 32.92 -3.19 7.68
C CYS A 651 33.71 -4.49 7.56
N ASP A 652 33.00 -5.61 7.72
CA ASP A 652 33.58 -6.95 7.62
C ASP A 652 34.04 -7.19 6.18
N LYS A 653 35.26 -7.72 5.99
CA LYS A 653 35.77 -8.10 4.67
C LYS A 653 34.89 -9.21 4.08
N PRO A 654 34.22 -9.01 2.94
CA PRO A 654 33.46 -10.07 2.31
C PRO A 654 34.39 -11.19 1.82
N PRO A 655 33.95 -12.47 1.87
CA PRO A 655 34.73 -13.57 1.32
C PRO A 655 35.01 -13.36 -0.18
N GLY A 656 36.27 -13.50 -0.61
CA GLY A 656 36.65 -13.39 -2.04
C GLY A 656 36.72 -11.97 -2.60
N VAL A 657 36.36 -10.95 -1.83
CA VAL A 657 36.40 -9.53 -2.24
C VAL A 657 37.65 -8.87 -1.66
N ASP A 658 38.54 -8.36 -2.50
CA ASP A 658 39.85 -7.83 -2.05
C ASP A 658 39.90 -6.31 -1.86
N SER A 659 38.92 -5.57 -2.37
CA SER A 659 38.80 -4.12 -2.25
C SER A 659 37.35 -3.65 -2.44
N HIS A 660 37.10 -2.35 -2.26
CA HIS A 660 35.79 -1.71 -2.44
C HIS A 660 34.70 -2.13 -1.42
N TYR A 661 35.12 -2.52 -0.22
CA TYR A 661 34.27 -2.79 0.94
C TYR A 661 34.59 -1.86 2.13
N GLU A 662 35.47 -0.88 1.95
CA GLU A 662 36.06 -0.10 3.05
C GLU A 662 35.13 1.03 3.55
N SER A 663 34.13 1.40 2.76
CA SER A 663 33.15 2.45 3.11
C SER A 663 31.81 1.83 3.51
N PHE A 664 31.20 2.33 4.58
CA PHE A 664 29.85 1.92 4.98
C PHE A 664 28.79 2.23 3.93
N LEU A 665 29.05 3.17 3.02
CA LEU A 665 28.16 3.48 1.90
C LEU A 665 28.05 2.34 0.87
N GLN A 666 28.94 1.34 0.94
CA GLN A 666 28.89 0.12 0.11
C GLN A 666 27.98 -0.97 0.70
N TYR A 667 27.46 -0.76 1.92
CA TYR A 667 26.57 -1.69 2.59
C TYR A 667 25.15 -1.11 2.58
N LEU A 668 24.22 -1.83 1.94
CA LEU A 668 22.88 -1.32 1.65
C LEU A 668 22.10 -0.88 2.91
N PRO A 669 22.04 -1.68 4.00
CA PRO A 669 21.34 -1.26 5.20
C PRO A 669 21.94 0.01 5.82
N GLU A 670 23.26 0.10 5.88
CA GLU A 670 23.99 1.23 6.44
C GLU A 670 23.84 2.51 5.61
N LEU A 671 23.82 2.40 4.27
CA LEU A 671 23.55 3.53 3.39
C LEU A 671 22.14 4.10 3.65
N LEU A 672 21.11 3.25 3.68
CA LEU A 672 19.73 3.70 3.83
C LEU A 672 19.42 4.21 5.25
N ASP A 673 20.01 3.58 6.28
CA ASP A 673 19.98 4.08 7.66
C ASP A 673 20.71 5.43 7.78
N PHE A 674 21.81 5.63 7.06
CA PHE A 674 22.52 6.91 6.99
C PHE A 674 21.62 8.02 6.42
N TYR A 675 20.99 7.81 5.25
CA TYR A 675 20.05 8.77 4.68
C TYR A 675 18.90 9.09 5.65
N THR A 676 18.31 8.04 6.24
CA THR A 676 17.22 8.18 7.22
C THR A 676 17.64 9.06 8.41
N LYS A 677 18.84 8.83 8.95
CA LYS A 677 19.38 9.63 10.06
C LYS A 677 19.66 11.07 9.66
N VAL A 678 20.26 11.30 8.49
CA VAL A 678 20.53 12.66 8.00
C VAL A 678 19.24 13.45 7.82
N LEU A 679 18.22 12.85 7.20
CA LEU A 679 16.90 13.47 7.05
C LEU A 679 16.26 13.76 8.40
N SER A 680 16.28 12.79 9.32
CA SER A 680 15.68 12.94 10.64
C SER A 680 16.35 14.04 11.48
N ILE A 681 17.69 14.10 11.51
CA ILE A 681 18.46 15.13 12.23
C ILE A 681 18.16 16.53 11.70
N ASN A 682 17.90 16.66 10.39
CA ASN A 682 17.54 17.92 9.74
C ASN A 682 16.03 18.25 9.82
N GLY A 683 15.22 17.41 10.47
CA GLY A 683 13.78 17.65 10.65
C GLY A 683 12.92 17.25 9.44
N TYR A 684 13.42 16.40 8.57
CA TYR A 684 12.76 15.95 7.33
C TYR A 684 12.45 14.45 7.34
N SER A 685 12.11 13.88 8.51
CA SER A 685 11.79 12.46 8.66
C SER A 685 10.64 11.98 7.76
N ASP A 686 9.75 12.88 7.36
CA ASP A 686 8.57 12.57 6.54
C ASP A 686 8.88 12.52 5.04
N ILE A 687 10.06 13.00 4.61
CA ILE A 687 10.46 12.94 3.21
C ILE A 687 11.02 11.54 2.92
N PRO A 688 10.41 10.78 2.00
CA PRO A 688 10.85 9.43 1.70
C PRO A 688 12.17 9.41 0.94
N ILE A 689 12.87 8.29 1.07
CA ILE A 689 14.03 7.93 0.25
C ILE A 689 13.54 7.16 -0.97
N PHE A 690 14.00 7.55 -2.15
CA PHE A 690 13.78 6.82 -3.39
C PHE A 690 15.12 6.25 -3.86
N VAL A 691 15.28 4.93 -3.85
CA VAL A 691 16.52 4.32 -4.36
C VAL A 691 16.41 4.27 -5.87
N THR A 692 16.91 5.30 -6.55
CA THR A 692 16.71 5.54 -7.99
C THR A 692 17.59 4.68 -8.88
N GLN A 693 18.60 4.03 -8.30
CA GLN A 693 19.43 3.04 -8.99
C GLN A 693 20.07 2.12 -7.96
N MET A 694 19.97 0.81 -8.20
CA MET A 694 20.80 -0.14 -7.47
C MET A 694 21.10 -1.44 -8.18
N GLY A 695 22.18 -2.11 -7.78
CA GLY A 695 22.43 -3.48 -8.20
C GLY A 695 23.81 -3.99 -7.78
N TRP A 696 24.08 -5.22 -8.24
CA TRP A 696 25.38 -5.88 -8.16
C TRP A 696 25.80 -6.25 -9.57
N GLY A 697 26.98 -5.80 -9.99
CA GLY A 697 27.50 -6.09 -11.32
C GLY A 697 28.28 -7.40 -11.33
N THR A 698 28.20 -8.14 -12.43
CA THR A 698 29.01 -9.34 -12.67
C THR A 698 29.51 -9.38 -14.10
N SER A 699 30.78 -9.73 -14.26
CA SER A 699 31.42 -9.98 -15.56
C SER A 699 31.17 -11.38 -16.13
N GLU A 700 30.59 -12.30 -15.35
CA GLU A 700 30.15 -13.59 -15.87
C GLU A 700 28.97 -13.40 -16.82
N GLY A 701 28.92 -14.16 -17.92
CA GLY A 701 27.80 -14.12 -18.88
C GLY A 701 27.66 -12.83 -19.72
N ALA A 702 28.37 -11.76 -19.40
CA ALA A 702 28.25 -10.46 -20.06
C ALA A 702 28.68 -10.43 -21.54
N ASN A 703 29.40 -11.46 -22.04
CA ASN A 703 30.01 -11.52 -23.38
C ASN A 703 30.86 -10.29 -23.78
N THR A 704 31.14 -9.39 -22.83
CA THR A 704 31.96 -8.20 -22.96
C THR A 704 33.44 -8.54 -22.73
N ALA A 705 34.35 -7.67 -23.17
CA ALA A 705 35.76 -7.82 -22.84
C ALA A 705 35.95 -7.77 -21.31
N THR A 706 37.03 -8.38 -20.80
CA THR A 706 37.42 -8.30 -19.38
C THR A 706 37.24 -6.87 -18.87
N PRO A 707 36.63 -6.65 -17.68
CA PRO A 707 36.41 -5.31 -17.14
C PRO A 707 37.66 -4.43 -17.27
N SER A 708 37.46 -3.18 -17.67
CA SER A 708 38.54 -2.20 -17.76
C SER A 708 39.20 -1.98 -16.40
N SER A 709 40.44 -1.50 -16.40
CA SER A 709 41.12 -1.21 -15.13
C SER A 709 40.33 -0.21 -14.28
N GLY A 710 40.17 -0.49 -12.99
CA GLY A 710 39.28 0.23 -12.06
C GLY A 710 37.90 -0.42 -11.88
N PHE A 711 37.56 -1.43 -12.69
CA PHE A 711 36.32 -2.21 -12.62
C PHE A 711 36.57 -3.70 -12.34
N GLU A 712 37.75 -4.05 -11.83
CA GLU A 712 38.13 -5.44 -11.53
C GLU A 712 37.17 -6.08 -10.50
N TRP A 713 36.51 -5.27 -9.67
CA TRP A 713 35.52 -5.73 -8.68
C TRP A 713 34.29 -6.41 -9.30
N LEU A 714 33.98 -6.17 -10.58
CA LEU A 714 32.94 -6.91 -11.34
C LEU A 714 33.29 -8.40 -11.53
N THR A 715 34.52 -8.81 -11.23
CA THR A 715 34.94 -10.21 -11.27
C THR A 715 34.70 -10.95 -9.95
N TYR A 716 34.27 -10.25 -8.89
CA TYR A 716 34.08 -10.84 -7.55
C TYR A 716 32.68 -11.39 -7.31
N THR A 717 31.71 -11.09 -8.17
CA THR A 717 30.33 -11.57 -8.06
C THR A 717 30.03 -12.48 -9.23
N SER A 718 29.56 -13.70 -8.94
CA SER A 718 29.01 -14.63 -9.95
C SER A 718 27.58 -14.28 -10.35
N GLU A 719 27.06 -14.84 -11.43
CA GLU A 719 25.64 -14.64 -11.81
C GLU A 719 24.66 -15.17 -10.74
N ASP A 720 25.02 -16.26 -10.07
CA ASP A 720 24.24 -16.85 -8.98
C ASP A 720 24.26 -15.95 -7.74
N GLU A 721 25.40 -15.35 -7.41
CA GLU A 721 25.50 -14.37 -6.32
C GLU A 721 24.75 -13.08 -6.64
N GLN A 722 24.80 -12.60 -7.89
CA GLN A 722 23.99 -11.46 -8.33
C GLN A 722 22.51 -11.73 -8.08
N ALA A 723 22.00 -12.90 -8.50
CA ALA A 723 20.62 -13.31 -8.27
C ALA A 723 20.27 -13.34 -6.77
N LEU A 724 21.12 -13.98 -5.97
CA LEU A 724 20.93 -14.10 -4.52
C LEU A 724 20.94 -12.73 -3.83
N TYR A 725 21.89 -11.85 -4.17
CA TYR A 725 22.05 -10.55 -3.54
C TYR A 725 20.88 -9.63 -3.87
N VAL A 726 20.42 -9.61 -5.12
CA VAL A 726 19.20 -8.87 -5.49
C VAL A 726 18.01 -9.36 -4.65
N SER A 727 17.73 -10.66 -4.60
CA SER A 727 16.60 -11.17 -3.79
C SER A 727 16.69 -10.81 -2.29
N GLN A 728 17.89 -10.89 -1.71
CA GLN A 728 18.13 -10.53 -0.31
C GLN A 728 17.94 -9.03 -0.07
N ALA A 729 18.42 -8.18 -0.98
CA ALA A 729 18.27 -6.73 -0.89
C ALA A 729 16.79 -6.32 -0.87
N TYR A 730 15.98 -6.94 -1.73
CA TYR A 730 14.54 -6.71 -1.78
C TYR A 730 13.88 -7.06 -0.45
N SER A 731 14.22 -8.23 0.10
CA SER A 731 13.71 -8.69 1.39
C SER A 731 14.08 -7.78 2.57
N ILE A 732 15.20 -7.06 2.46
CA ILE A 732 15.67 -6.09 3.47
C ILE A 732 14.95 -4.76 3.30
N VAL A 733 14.97 -4.19 2.10
CA VAL A 733 14.46 -2.83 1.82
C VAL A 733 12.94 -2.77 1.98
N GLN A 734 12.21 -3.83 1.66
CA GLN A 734 10.75 -3.88 1.88
C GLN A 734 10.36 -3.65 3.35
N LYS A 735 11.23 -3.96 4.30
CA LYS A 735 10.99 -3.77 5.74
C LYS A 735 11.34 -2.37 6.23
N MET A 736 11.90 -1.51 5.37
CA MET A 736 12.29 -0.16 5.73
C MET A 736 11.11 0.79 5.57
N GLU A 737 10.73 1.44 6.66
CA GLU A 737 9.58 2.34 6.67
C GLU A 737 9.83 3.61 5.84
N ASN A 738 11.06 4.14 5.81
CA ASN A 738 11.40 5.43 5.17
C ASN A 738 11.79 5.35 3.69
N VAL A 739 11.75 4.16 3.09
CA VAL A 739 12.00 3.96 1.65
C VAL A 739 10.67 3.79 0.95
N SER A 740 10.45 4.53 -0.15
CA SER A 740 9.22 4.47 -0.96
C SER A 740 9.43 3.84 -2.34
N ALA A 741 10.67 3.67 -2.81
CA ALA A 741 10.89 2.84 -3.98
C ALA A 741 12.32 2.32 -4.08
N MET A 742 12.45 1.29 -4.90
CA MET A 742 13.71 0.62 -5.17
C MET A 742 13.79 0.23 -6.65
N ILE A 743 14.65 0.92 -7.40
CA ILE A 743 14.83 0.73 -8.84
C ILE A 743 16.09 -0.10 -9.13
N LEU A 744 15.90 -1.33 -9.60
CA LEU A 744 16.98 -2.21 -10.03
C LEU A 744 17.60 -1.71 -11.35
N TYR A 745 18.91 -1.55 -11.33
CA TYR A 745 19.74 -1.40 -12.50
C TYR A 745 20.18 -2.81 -12.90
N ASN A 746 19.74 -3.39 -14.02
CA ASN A 746 18.73 -2.91 -14.98
C ASN A 746 18.15 -4.12 -15.75
N LEU A 747 17.11 -3.93 -16.57
CA LEU A 747 16.51 -5.03 -17.33
C LEU A 747 17.42 -5.49 -18.49
N ASN A 748 17.78 -4.59 -19.40
CA ASN A 748 18.25 -4.94 -20.74
C ASN A 748 19.46 -4.14 -21.27
N GLY A 749 20.26 -3.55 -20.39
CA GLY A 749 21.43 -2.75 -20.76
C GLY A 749 22.42 -3.50 -21.67
N CYS A 750 22.54 -4.82 -21.50
CA CYS A 750 23.39 -5.62 -22.39
C CYS A 750 22.84 -5.74 -23.81
N ALA A 751 21.53 -5.95 -23.95
CA ALA A 751 20.87 -5.99 -25.26
C ALA A 751 20.81 -4.61 -25.92
N ALA A 752 20.77 -3.54 -25.12
CA ALA A 752 20.85 -2.15 -25.58
C ALA A 752 22.26 -1.71 -25.99
N GLY A 753 23.28 -2.56 -25.77
CA GLY A 753 24.67 -2.26 -26.14
C GLY A 753 25.38 -1.27 -25.21
N ASP A 754 24.88 -1.09 -23.99
CA ASP A 754 25.56 -0.30 -22.96
C ASP A 754 26.50 -1.21 -22.16
N ASP A 755 27.81 -0.98 -22.32
CA ASP A 755 28.86 -1.80 -21.72
C ASP A 755 28.83 -1.80 -20.17
N GLU A 756 28.55 -0.65 -19.55
CA GLU A 756 28.50 -0.53 -18.08
C GLU A 756 27.21 -1.15 -17.54
N ALA A 757 26.08 -0.87 -18.18
CA ALA A 757 24.78 -1.42 -17.85
C ALA A 757 24.73 -2.94 -18.07
N CYS A 758 25.46 -3.49 -19.05
CA CYS A 758 25.47 -4.93 -19.34
C CYS A 758 25.82 -5.77 -18.10
N PHE A 759 26.79 -5.34 -17.29
CA PHE A 759 27.20 -6.09 -16.09
C PHE A 759 26.10 -6.25 -15.05
N PHE A 760 25.10 -5.37 -15.07
CA PHE A 760 23.97 -5.32 -14.15
C PHE A 760 22.65 -5.81 -14.78
N SER A 761 22.68 -6.13 -16.08
CA SER A 761 21.50 -6.46 -16.88
C SER A 761 20.89 -7.80 -16.46
N LEU A 762 19.56 -7.91 -16.47
CA LEU A 762 18.80 -9.13 -16.21
C LEU A 762 18.74 -10.05 -17.43
N ILE A 763 18.86 -9.49 -18.63
CA ILE A 763 19.01 -10.24 -19.88
C ILE A 763 20.38 -9.97 -20.51
N ASP A 764 20.92 -10.96 -21.21
CA ASP A 764 22.20 -10.83 -21.91
C ASP A 764 22.04 -10.16 -23.28
N ALA A 765 23.16 -9.98 -24.00
CA ALA A 765 23.17 -9.37 -25.33
C ALA A 765 22.41 -10.18 -26.40
N ALA A 766 22.13 -11.47 -26.17
CA ALA A 766 21.32 -12.31 -27.05
C ALA A 766 19.82 -12.26 -26.71
N GLY A 767 19.43 -11.56 -25.64
CA GLY A 767 18.07 -11.51 -25.12
C GLY A 767 17.71 -12.69 -24.22
N GLU A 768 18.69 -13.54 -23.86
CA GLU A 768 18.47 -14.66 -22.96
C GLU A 768 18.45 -14.19 -21.50
N ARG A 769 17.61 -14.85 -20.70
CA ARG A 769 17.40 -14.48 -19.29
C ARG A 769 18.54 -15.01 -18.42
N ARG A 770 19.14 -14.14 -17.63
CA ARG A 770 20.17 -14.51 -16.64
C ARG A 770 19.52 -15.03 -15.36
N PRO A 771 20.25 -15.73 -14.46
CA PRO A 771 19.70 -16.25 -13.21
C PRO A 771 18.96 -15.21 -12.36
N VAL A 772 19.46 -13.97 -12.34
CA VAL A 772 18.85 -12.84 -11.62
C VAL A 772 17.43 -12.51 -12.13
N TYR A 773 17.11 -12.74 -13.41
CA TYR A 773 15.76 -12.47 -13.95
C TYR A 773 14.71 -13.30 -13.23
N ALA A 774 14.93 -14.62 -13.10
CA ALA A 774 14.00 -15.52 -12.43
C ALA A 774 13.90 -15.18 -10.93
N SER A 775 15.05 -14.93 -10.28
CA SER A 775 15.07 -14.56 -8.87
C SER A 775 14.33 -13.25 -8.59
N PHE A 776 14.44 -12.28 -9.48
CA PHE A 776 13.75 -11.00 -9.39
C PHE A 776 12.25 -11.15 -9.67
N ARG A 777 11.85 -11.92 -10.69
CA ARG A 777 10.44 -12.23 -10.96
C ARG A 777 9.76 -12.90 -9.76
N ASP A 778 10.44 -13.87 -9.15
CA ASP A 778 9.86 -14.70 -8.09
C ASP A 778 10.00 -14.06 -6.68
N ALA A 779 10.73 -12.95 -6.55
CA ALA A 779 10.82 -12.21 -5.30
C ALA A 779 9.47 -11.58 -4.91
N PRO A 780 9.09 -11.58 -3.61
CA PRO A 780 7.91 -10.86 -3.14
C PRO A 780 8.10 -9.36 -3.37
N LYS A 781 7.14 -8.75 -4.07
CA LYS A 781 7.18 -7.32 -4.46
C LYS A 781 6.23 -6.43 -3.66
N SER A 782 5.55 -6.97 -2.66
CA SER A 782 4.73 -6.20 -1.73
C SER A 782 5.41 -6.13 -0.36
N LYS A 783 5.15 -5.06 0.40
CA LYS A 783 5.48 -5.05 1.83
C LYS A 783 4.65 -6.15 2.49
N SER A 784 5.27 -7.28 2.83
CA SER A 784 4.67 -8.25 3.74
C SER A 784 4.52 -7.56 5.10
N ALA A 785 3.27 -7.37 5.55
CA ALA A 785 2.94 -6.85 6.87
C ALA A 785 3.48 -7.72 7.99
#